data_AF-A0A0F9XTX0-F1
#
_entry.id   AF-A0A0F9XTX0-F1
#
_cell.length_a   1.000
_cell.length_b   1.000
_cell.length_c   1.000
_cell.angle_alpha   90.00
_cell.angle_beta   90.00
_cell.angle_gamma   90.00
#
_symmetry.space_group_name_H-M   'P 1'
#
loop_
_entity.id
_entity.type
_entity.pdbx_description
1 polymer ?
#
loop_
_entity_poly.entity_id
_entity_poly.type
_entity_poly.pdbx_seq_one_letter_code
_entity_poly.pdbx_strand_id
1 'polypeptide(L)'
;MLASLVNLVIASAIGVAALPNSGKLQNIAGRGLFAPIATSNPSGISGGTTATGADGAPVSSFFAGLKPPFPTNSWWASYAATPGNGTASGPFPYESQLDGLGINFGVSNSRQFDGTSIKQPTQNDWRAGFVEHSGNFANHKATAFDTHSVTVQYFQGGASMTSPLIPGSPYITLQYTAATPLLTSRNGGIASFNGQNLANGQSATVTGTSFTVVDTTGTSYVIYALSSITLTATATNGAQGTIKASGTYNGVLRVVRLVQASHKTLLDQHYSVYPTGVGLDYSFTTTTGTLIFNYATVGDGSQLLMLTWPHHRLSLQSPNSPSTSSLGYLTTKGWMYPTLGNQWKLLYQLSSITWNPPRALDSSCSASVIQGLQYEIGQLNVANAPIPNEFYYWGGSLAATARLALIAEAVGRTDLIPNVTNYLKASFNNWFQPTTGASPAYETSWGGVIDKAGATNSGIDFGNGYYNDHHFHYGYFLTVAAVIAKYDATWLAQHKDFINWFARDIINPSPQDPYFPVTRCRDWFAGHSWASGIANGAGSRDQESTGEAVNGYYGALLWASVALSQDYVNYAKLLVATEQQGAQVYWHLYPQQSQTDPNNPYPEPAVRNLVTMGNVEDWQSGAWLFWGNQKSEIAAIQMLPITPINEVLYDTQWVNNVWSYAQNEIVDPTIADDWRCVMIAAYANANPQTAAAWSANLTTWGSGNTFTNELFFIGTRPNPSGQPICGTNFPQNPYGNFKIQAATSGQWVVPNSASSNLVASGSQANAGVFVSAYTPNAGTLKLTSNNQYVTADQSGNFTLQAARATASSWEVFTIRQKIGAASGVYTIKAGSNKLWVGLAADGSLINNVATESAAAGFRFVSS
;
A
#
# COMPACT_ATOMS: atom_id res chain seq x y z
N MET A 1 43.61 53.41 -16.86
CA MET A 1 43.56 53.72 -18.31
C MET A 1 42.15 53.45 -18.80
N LEU A 2 41.48 54.50 -19.30
CA LEU A 2 40.26 54.55 -20.14
C LEU A 2 38.98 53.92 -19.53
N ALA A 3 38.03 54.69 -18.95
CA ALA A 3 37.03 55.60 -19.59
C ALA A 3 36.19 54.84 -20.64
N SER A 4 34.85 54.86 -20.72
CA SER A 4 33.73 55.73 -20.31
C SER A 4 32.45 55.02 -20.85
N LEU A 5 31.21 55.18 -20.38
CA LEU A 5 30.37 56.37 -20.52
C LEU A 5 28.99 56.11 -19.88
N VAL A 6 28.44 57.17 -19.30
CA VAL A 6 27.11 57.33 -18.71
C VAL A 6 26.04 57.47 -19.79
N ASN A 7 24.81 57.00 -19.56
CA ASN A 7 23.61 57.81 -19.83
C ASN A 7 22.35 57.29 -19.11
N LEU A 8 21.70 58.24 -18.46
CA LEU A 8 20.45 58.19 -17.72
C LEU A 8 19.33 58.69 -18.65
N VAL A 9 18.20 57.97 -18.77
CA VAL A 9 16.92 58.57 -19.23
C VAL A 9 15.76 57.96 -18.43
N ILE A 10 15.00 58.86 -17.80
CA ILE A 10 13.71 58.61 -17.15
C ILE A 10 12.62 58.72 -18.22
N ALA A 11 11.71 57.74 -18.29
CA ALA A 11 10.37 57.94 -18.85
C ALA A 11 9.39 56.88 -18.32
N SER A 12 8.44 57.34 -17.51
CA SER A 12 7.20 56.68 -17.14
C SER A 12 6.23 56.58 -18.32
N ALA A 13 5.68 55.40 -18.60
CA ALA A 13 4.45 55.26 -19.39
C ALA A 13 3.73 53.94 -19.06
N ILE A 14 2.41 54.07 -18.88
CA ILE A 14 1.39 53.08 -18.55
C ILE A 14 1.39 51.95 -19.59
N GLY A 15 1.51 50.70 -19.13
CA GLY A 15 1.47 49.48 -19.97
C GLY A 15 0.33 48.58 -19.55
N VAL A 16 -0.68 48.50 -20.42
CA VAL A 16 -1.83 47.59 -20.38
C VAL A 16 -1.37 46.14 -20.16
N ALA A 17 -1.97 45.47 -19.16
CA ALA A 17 -1.73 44.06 -18.90
C ALA A 17 -2.11 43.23 -20.14
N ALA A 18 -1.11 42.69 -20.83
CA ALA A 18 -1.28 41.80 -21.95
C ALA A 18 -1.80 40.43 -21.46
N LEU A 19 -2.86 39.97 -22.10
CA LEU A 19 -3.39 38.60 -21.99
C LEU A 19 -2.27 37.59 -22.30
N PRO A 20 -2.15 36.47 -21.55
CA PRO A 20 -1.23 35.42 -21.94
C PRO A 20 -1.74 34.74 -23.21
N ASN A 21 -0.86 34.76 -24.21
CA ASN A 21 -1.01 34.17 -25.53
C ASN A 21 -1.39 32.69 -25.44
N SER A 22 -2.48 32.30 -26.10
CA SER A 22 -2.89 30.91 -26.32
C SER A 22 -1.99 30.27 -27.37
N GLY A 23 -1.49 29.07 -27.08
CA GLY A 23 -0.76 28.25 -28.05
C GLY A 23 0.72 28.01 -27.73
N LYS A 24 0.96 27.38 -26.58
CA LYS A 24 2.03 26.39 -26.31
C LYS A 24 1.83 25.96 -24.87
N LEU A 25 1.54 24.68 -24.64
CA LEU A 25 1.61 24.07 -23.32
C LEU A 25 2.95 24.47 -22.73
N GLN A 26 2.94 25.26 -21.64
CA GLN A 26 4.15 25.58 -20.93
C GLN A 26 4.65 24.28 -20.31
N ASN A 27 5.56 23.61 -21.01
CA ASN A 27 6.56 22.78 -20.36
C ASN A 27 7.18 23.67 -19.28
N ILE A 28 6.92 23.34 -18.02
CA ILE A 28 7.50 23.99 -16.86
C ILE A 28 9.02 23.76 -16.95
N ALA A 29 9.70 24.71 -17.57
CA ALA A 29 11.12 24.65 -17.83
C ALA A 29 11.90 25.14 -16.61
N GLY A 30 12.67 24.25 -15.99
CA GLY A 30 13.83 24.63 -15.18
C GLY A 30 14.03 23.92 -13.85
N ARG A 31 14.72 22.77 -13.90
CA ARG A 31 15.49 22.06 -12.82
C ARG A 31 14.69 21.25 -11.79
N GLY A 32 15.13 19.99 -11.59
CA GLY A 32 14.80 19.10 -10.47
C GLY A 32 14.45 17.65 -10.82
N LEU A 33 13.85 17.39 -11.98
CA LEU A 33 13.36 16.04 -12.29
C LEU A 33 14.51 15.14 -12.77
N PHE A 34 14.67 13.98 -12.14
CA PHE A 34 15.48 12.89 -12.69
C PHE A 34 15.03 12.58 -14.12
N ALA A 35 15.96 12.16 -14.97
CA ALA A 35 15.61 11.65 -16.29
C ALA A 35 14.71 10.41 -16.16
N PRO A 36 13.84 10.11 -17.15
CA PRO A 36 13.08 8.87 -17.14
C PRO A 36 14.03 7.67 -17.14
N ILE A 37 13.64 6.56 -16.51
CA ILE A 37 14.46 5.32 -16.46
C ILE A 37 14.85 4.87 -17.87
N ALA A 38 13.92 4.96 -18.81
CA ALA A 38 14.15 4.83 -20.24
C ALA A 38 12.99 5.49 -21.00
N THR A 39 13.16 5.69 -22.31
CA THR A 39 12.10 6.18 -23.21
C THR A 39 11.80 5.17 -24.32
N SER A 40 12.21 3.91 -24.14
CA SER A 40 12.02 2.84 -25.14
C SER A 40 10.55 2.46 -25.26
N ASN A 41 10.12 2.17 -26.49
CA ASN A 41 8.77 1.72 -26.77
C ASN A 41 8.53 0.32 -26.19
N PRO A 42 7.50 0.12 -25.35
CA PRO A 42 7.16 -1.19 -24.79
C PRO A 42 6.46 -2.15 -25.78
N SER A 43 6.37 -1.80 -27.08
CA SER A 43 5.75 -2.68 -28.10
C SER A 43 6.45 -4.04 -28.27
N GLY A 44 7.68 -4.19 -27.76
CA GLY A 44 8.41 -5.47 -27.72
C GLY A 44 8.07 -6.36 -26.52
N ILE A 45 7.12 -5.98 -25.67
CA ILE A 45 6.65 -6.81 -24.56
C ILE A 45 5.99 -8.09 -25.07
N SER A 46 6.10 -9.17 -24.32
CA SER A 46 5.84 -10.52 -24.82
C SER A 46 4.37 -10.77 -25.20
N GLY A 47 3.41 -10.11 -24.56
CA GLY A 47 1.99 -10.11 -24.92
C GLY A 47 1.61 -9.11 -26.03
N GLY A 48 2.55 -8.27 -26.50
CA GLY A 48 2.33 -7.21 -27.49
C GLY A 48 1.55 -6.02 -26.93
N THR A 49 0.83 -5.31 -27.79
CA THR A 49 -0.02 -4.18 -27.40
C THR A 49 -1.50 -4.58 -27.34
N THR A 50 -2.25 -3.93 -26.45
CA THR A 50 -3.71 -4.07 -26.33
C THR A 50 -4.37 -2.72 -26.07
N ALA A 51 -5.70 -2.70 -26.01
CA ALA A 51 -6.50 -1.55 -25.60
C ALA A 51 -7.49 -1.98 -24.51
N THR A 52 -7.79 -1.06 -23.60
CA THR A 52 -8.77 -1.26 -22.54
C THR A 52 -10.18 -1.50 -23.10
N GLY A 53 -10.99 -2.26 -22.36
CA GLY A 53 -12.41 -2.41 -22.60
C GLY A 53 -13.16 -1.07 -22.51
N ALA A 54 -14.37 -1.03 -23.07
CA ALA A 54 -15.16 0.20 -23.16
C ALA A 54 -15.52 0.80 -21.79
N ASP A 55 -15.71 -0.06 -20.78
CA ASP A 55 -15.97 0.30 -19.38
C ASP A 55 -14.74 0.84 -18.65
N GLY A 56 -13.53 0.56 -19.16
CA GLY A 56 -12.27 1.14 -18.71
C GLY A 56 -11.77 2.27 -19.60
N ALA A 57 -12.49 2.69 -20.64
CA ALA A 57 -11.98 3.67 -21.59
C ALA A 57 -11.85 5.07 -20.97
N PRO A 58 -10.79 5.84 -21.31
CA PRO A 58 -10.68 7.23 -20.89
C PRO A 58 -11.77 8.08 -21.56
N VAL A 59 -12.28 9.08 -20.84
CA VAL A 59 -13.28 10.02 -21.34
C VAL A 59 -12.64 10.91 -22.41
N SER A 60 -12.97 10.66 -23.67
CA SER A 60 -12.34 11.33 -24.82
C SER A 60 -12.48 12.86 -24.82
N SER A 61 -13.63 13.39 -24.38
CA SER A 61 -13.83 14.84 -24.23
C SER A 61 -12.94 15.43 -23.12
N PHE A 62 -12.72 14.67 -22.04
CA PHE A 62 -11.92 15.13 -20.91
C PHE A 62 -10.45 15.32 -21.31
N PHE A 63 -9.90 14.39 -22.09
CA PHE A 63 -8.53 14.45 -22.59
C PHE A 63 -8.41 15.05 -24.00
N ALA A 64 -9.40 15.84 -24.45
CA ALA A 64 -9.38 16.41 -25.79
C ALA A 64 -8.13 17.26 -26.05
N GLY A 65 -7.30 16.83 -27.01
CA GLY A 65 -6.02 17.47 -27.37
C GLY A 65 -4.82 16.99 -26.55
N LEU A 66 -5.01 16.03 -25.64
CA LEU A 66 -3.96 15.37 -24.87
C LEU A 66 -3.75 13.93 -25.39
N LYS A 67 -2.63 13.32 -25.01
CA LYS A 67 -2.27 11.95 -25.38
C LYS A 67 -1.79 11.20 -24.14
N PRO A 68 -2.00 9.87 -24.07
CA PRO A 68 -1.43 9.07 -22.99
C PRO A 68 0.12 9.16 -22.99
N PRO A 69 0.78 8.87 -21.86
CA PRO A 69 0.23 8.21 -20.67
C PRO A 69 -0.64 9.12 -19.79
N PHE A 70 -1.74 8.58 -19.27
CA PHE A 70 -2.66 9.25 -18.35
C PHE A 70 -2.58 8.64 -16.94
N PRO A 71 -2.73 9.44 -15.88
CA PRO A 71 -2.83 8.92 -14.51
C PRO A 71 -4.07 8.02 -14.33
N THR A 72 -3.89 6.91 -13.64
CA THR A 72 -4.95 5.90 -13.41
C THR A 72 -5.34 5.76 -11.93
N ASN A 73 -4.42 6.08 -11.01
CA ASN A 73 -4.59 5.92 -9.56
C ASN A 73 -4.57 7.28 -8.82
N SER A 74 -4.60 8.39 -9.55
CA SER A 74 -4.69 9.74 -8.96
C SER A 74 -6.04 9.96 -8.27
N TRP A 75 -6.10 10.83 -7.26
CA TRP A 75 -7.35 11.17 -6.55
C TRP A 75 -8.50 11.65 -7.46
N TRP A 76 -8.19 12.20 -8.64
CA TRP A 76 -9.16 12.71 -9.62
C TRP A 76 -9.48 11.75 -10.78
N ALA A 77 -9.04 10.48 -10.70
CA ALA A 77 -9.22 9.50 -11.78
C ALA A 77 -10.69 9.31 -12.22
N SER A 78 -11.65 9.52 -11.31
CA SER A 78 -13.09 9.45 -11.60
C SER A 78 -13.61 10.49 -12.61
N TYR A 79 -12.86 11.57 -12.84
CA TYR A 79 -13.16 12.54 -13.90
C TYR A 79 -12.74 12.04 -15.28
N ALA A 80 -11.73 11.17 -15.29
CA ALA A 80 -11.02 10.71 -16.47
C ALA A 80 -11.51 9.35 -16.97
N ALA A 81 -11.96 8.47 -16.08
CA ALA A 81 -12.48 7.15 -16.43
C ALA A 81 -13.98 7.22 -16.71
N THR A 82 -14.45 6.49 -17.72
CA THR A 82 -15.88 6.44 -18.07
C THR A 82 -16.73 6.00 -16.86
N PRO A 83 -17.80 6.72 -16.48
CA PRO A 83 -18.49 7.78 -17.23
C PRO A 83 -17.97 9.22 -17.04
N GLY A 84 -16.96 9.45 -16.20
CA GLY A 84 -16.36 10.77 -15.96
C GLY A 84 -17.07 11.62 -14.90
N ASN A 85 -18.15 11.11 -14.32
CA ASN A 85 -18.98 11.80 -13.33
C ASN A 85 -18.92 11.12 -11.95
N GLY A 86 -17.90 10.31 -11.66
CA GLY A 86 -17.72 9.76 -10.32
C GLY A 86 -17.29 10.84 -9.31
N THR A 87 -17.53 10.58 -8.03
CA THR A 87 -16.94 11.39 -6.96
C THR A 87 -15.42 11.18 -6.99
N ALA A 88 -14.64 12.26 -6.95
CA ALA A 88 -13.20 12.19 -6.75
C ALA A 88 -12.86 12.32 -5.27
N SER A 89 -11.74 11.71 -4.90
CA SER A 89 -11.15 11.74 -3.57
C SER A 89 -10.44 13.07 -3.27
N GLY A 90 -11.07 14.18 -3.63
CA GLY A 90 -10.49 15.51 -3.50
C GLY A 90 -11.16 16.58 -4.37
N PRO A 91 -10.53 17.77 -4.52
CA PRO A 91 -9.28 18.17 -3.85
C PRO A 91 -9.54 18.50 -2.37
N PHE A 92 -9.05 17.65 -1.45
CA PHE A 92 -9.29 17.82 -0.01
C PHE A 92 -8.89 19.23 0.45
N PRO A 93 -9.67 19.89 1.35
CA PRO A 93 -10.72 19.34 2.20
C PRO A 93 -12.06 19.12 1.49
N TYR A 94 -12.16 19.49 0.22
CA TYR A 94 -13.35 19.23 -0.59
C TYR A 94 -13.31 17.82 -1.17
N GLU A 95 -14.47 17.20 -1.23
CA GLU A 95 -14.73 16.19 -2.25
C GLU A 95 -15.46 16.87 -3.41
N SER A 96 -15.29 16.35 -4.62
CA SER A 96 -15.90 16.98 -5.80
C SER A 96 -16.18 16.00 -6.93
N GLN A 97 -17.13 16.39 -7.78
CA GLN A 97 -17.67 15.59 -8.86
C GLN A 97 -17.98 16.48 -10.06
N LEU A 98 -17.69 16.02 -11.27
CA LEU A 98 -18.05 16.72 -12.50
C LEU A 98 -19.45 16.31 -12.98
N ASP A 99 -20.27 17.28 -13.39
CA ASP A 99 -21.50 17.00 -14.14
C ASP A 99 -21.61 17.87 -15.41
N GLY A 100 -22.72 17.76 -16.14
CA GLY A 100 -22.91 18.49 -17.41
C GLY A 100 -22.98 20.01 -17.27
N LEU A 101 -23.16 20.54 -16.07
CA LEU A 101 -23.37 21.97 -15.80
C LEU A 101 -22.25 22.60 -14.97
N GLY A 102 -21.36 21.80 -14.37
CA GLY A 102 -20.21 22.34 -13.65
C GLY A 102 -19.57 21.38 -12.65
N ILE A 103 -18.77 21.97 -11.77
CA ILE A 103 -18.03 21.27 -10.71
C ILE A 103 -18.91 21.28 -9.46
N ASN A 104 -19.33 20.11 -9.00
CA ASN A 104 -19.97 19.93 -7.69
C ASN A 104 -18.89 19.75 -6.62
N PHE A 105 -19.03 20.40 -5.48
CA PHE A 105 -18.08 20.28 -4.37
C PHE A 105 -18.75 20.55 -3.02
N GLY A 106 -18.14 20.05 -1.96
CA GLY A 106 -18.53 20.34 -0.59
C GLY A 106 -17.54 19.80 0.42
N VAL A 107 -17.75 20.13 1.69
CA VAL A 107 -16.89 19.67 2.80
C VAL A 107 -17.78 19.00 3.83
N SER A 108 -17.66 17.69 4.00
CA SER A 108 -18.55 16.96 4.91
C SER A 108 -18.53 17.51 6.35
N ASN A 109 -19.72 17.74 6.92
CA ASN A 109 -19.92 18.11 8.32
C ASN A 109 -19.90 16.93 9.29
N SER A 110 -19.88 15.71 8.76
CA SER A 110 -20.19 14.52 9.54
C SER A 110 -19.08 13.51 9.40
N ARG A 111 -18.37 13.25 10.50
CA ARG A 111 -17.48 12.10 10.65
C ARG A 111 -18.09 11.15 11.67
N GLN A 112 -18.43 9.96 11.21
CA GLN A 112 -19.18 8.96 11.96
C GLN A 112 -18.29 7.76 12.24
N PHE A 113 -18.48 7.12 13.38
CA PHE A 113 -17.84 5.85 13.70
C PHE A 113 -18.91 4.80 13.95
N ASP A 114 -18.88 3.69 13.21
CA ASP A 114 -19.88 2.62 13.31
C ASP A 114 -19.46 1.44 14.20
N GLY A 115 -18.31 1.57 14.88
CA GLY A 115 -17.70 0.49 15.67
C GLY A 115 -16.56 -0.24 14.96
N THR A 116 -16.50 -0.15 13.63
CA THR A 116 -15.45 -0.78 12.81
C THR A 116 -14.78 0.18 11.85
N SER A 117 -15.49 1.22 11.43
CA SER A 117 -15.05 2.17 10.43
C SER A 117 -15.40 3.59 10.81
N ILE A 118 -14.49 4.51 10.50
CA ILE A 118 -14.84 5.91 10.31
C ILE A 118 -15.44 6.12 8.93
N LYS A 119 -16.46 6.97 8.84
CA LYS A 119 -17.13 7.34 7.59
C LYS A 119 -17.30 8.84 7.55
N GLN A 120 -16.97 9.42 6.41
CA GLN A 120 -17.22 10.81 6.11
C GLN A 120 -17.98 10.85 4.78
N PRO A 121 -19.33 10.86 4.83
CA PRO A 121 -20.13 10.83 3.62
C PRO A 121 -19.80 12.03 2.73
N THR A 122 -19.63 11.75 1.43
CA THR A 122 -19.40 12.78 0.42
C THR A 122 -20.52 13.81 0.46
N GLN A 123 -20.14 15.09 0.48
CA GLN A 123 -21.08 16.20 0.52
C GLN A 123 -20.97 17.05 -0.75
N ASN A 124 -22.08 17.23 -1.45
CA ASN A 124 -22.20 18.14 -2.59
C ASN A 124 -22.96 19.39 -2.14
N ASP A 125 -22.24 20.41 -1.65
CA ASP A 125 -22.85 21.64 -1.15
C ASP A 125 -23.22 22.60 -2.29
N TRP A 126 -22.32 22.76 -3.25
CA TRP A 126 -22.45 23.73 -4.34
C TRP A 126 -22.08 23.10 -5.68
N ARG A 127 -22.73 23.58 -6.75
CA ARG A 127 -22.24 23.46 -8.12
C ARG A 127 -21.77 24.82 -8.62
N ALA A 128 -20.51 24.91 -9.04
CA ALA A 128 -19.99 26.05 -9.77
C ALA A 128 -20.06 25.84 -11.28
N GLY A 129 -20.67 26.79 -11.99
CA GLY A 129 -20.78 26.82 -13.45
C GLY A 129 -21.08 28.22 -13.95
N PHE A 130 -21.62 28.32 -15.16
CA PHE A 130 -22.03 29.60 -15.75
C PHE A 130 -23.30 29.46 -16.58
N VAL A 131 -24.04 30.54 -16.71
CA VAL A 131 -25.39 30.56 -17.31
C VAL A 131 -25.38 30.13 -18.77
N GLU A 132 -24.34 30.48 -19.51
CA GLU A 132 -24.23 30.18 -20.94
C GLU A 132 -23.99 28.68 -21.21
N HIS A 133 -23.55 27.89 -20.22
CA HIS A 133 -23.26 26.48 -20.43
C HIS A 133 -24.52 25.67 -20.74
N SER A 134 -24.51 24.90 -21.84
CA SER A 134 -25.70 24.19 -22.34
C SER A 134 -26.11 22.94 -21.54
N GLY A 135 -25.27 22.48 -20.61
CA GLY A 135 -25.47 21.20 -19.92
C GLY A 135 -24.85 20.00 -20.64
N ASN A 136 -24.29 20.20 -21.85
CA ASN A 136 -23.60 19.13 -22.57
C ASN A 136 -22.33 18.71 -21.83
N PHE A 137 -22.27 17.47 -21.37
CA PHE A 137 -21.09 16.94 -20.66
C PHE A 137 -19.83 16.97 -21.53
N ALA A 138 -19.89 16.88 -22.86
CA ALA A 138 -18.69 16.97 -23.69
C ALA A 138 -18.03 18.37 -23.70
N ASN A 139 -18.70 19.38 -23.15
CA ASN A 139 -18.21 20.76 -23.07
C ASN A 139 -17.38 21.03 -21.80
N HIS A 140 -16.70 20.02 -21.28
CA HIS A 140 -15.62 20.18 -20.30
C HIS A 140 -14.41 19.33 -20.67
N LYS A 141 -13.23 19.76 -20.21
CA LYS A 141 -11.95 19.07 -20.42
C LYS A 141 -10.91 19.39 -19.36
N ALA A 142 -9.92 18.52 -19.21
CA ALA A 142 -8.66 18.88 -18.59
C ALA A 142 -7.86 19.77 -19.54
N THR A 143 -7.28 20.85 -19.01
CA THR A 143 -6.35 21.73 -19.75
C THR A 143 -4.90 21.51 -19.36
N ALA A 144 -4.68 21.01 -18.15
CA ALA A 144 -3.39 20.58 -17.62
C ALA A 144 -3.64 19.63 -16.44
N PHE A 145 -2.66 18.78 -16.17
CA PHE A 145 -2.52 18.06 -14.91
C PHE A 145 -1.04 17.88 -14.61
N ASP A 146 -0.72 17.73 -13.33
CA ASP A 146 0.60 17.31 -12.85
C ASP A 146 0.42 16.09 -11.93
N THR A 147 1.46 15.71 -11.21
CA THR A 147 1.42 14.57 -10.28
C THR A 147 0.33 14.67 -9.19
N HIS A 148 -0.19 15.86 -8.89
CA HIS A 148 -1.15 16.10 -7.79
C HIS A 148 -2.36 16.94 -8.18
N SER A 149 -2.28 17.76 -9.21
CA SER A 149 -3.34 18.68 -9.60
C SER A 149 -3.95 18.36 -10.95
N VAL A 150 -5.19 18.81 -11.14
CA VAL A 150 -5.87 18.82 -12.44
C VAL A 150 -6.56 20.16 -12.63
N THR A 151 -6.43 20.75 -13.82
CA THR A 151 -7.13 21.99 -14.19
C THR A 151 -8.26 21.68 -15.14
N VAL A 152 -9.49 21.80 -14.65
CA VAL A 152 -10.72 21.51 -15.39
C VAL A 152 -11.28 22.80 -15.98
N GLN A 153 -11.67 22.76 -17.26
CA GLN A 153 -12.33 23.86 -17.96
C GLN A 153 -13.69 23.41 -18.49
N TYR A 154 -14.74 24.17 -18.16
CA TYR A 154 -16.03 24.14 -18.82
C TYR A 154 -16.11 25.27 -19.85
N PHE A 155 -16.70 25.03 -21.02
CA PHE A 155 -16.71 26.02 -22.11
C PHE A 155 -18.01 25.98 -22.94
N GLN A 156 -18.46 27.13 -23.43
CA GLN A 156 -19.54 27.24 -24.41
C GLN A 156 -19.27 28.44 -25.32
N GLY A 157 -18.96 28.18 -26.60
CA GLY A 157 -18.53 29.24 -27.51
C GLY A 157 -17.28 29.94 -26.96
N GLY A 158 -17.36 31.27 -26.79
CA GLY A 158 -16.28 32.06 -26.18
C GLY A 158 -16.30 32.13 -24.65
N ALA A 159 -17.38 31.66 -24.00
CA ALA A 159 -17.53 31.69 -22.55
C ALA A 159 -16.85 30.48 -21.91
N SER A 160 -16.14 30.67 -20.80
CA SER A 160 -15.54 29.56 -20.05
C SER A 160 -15.40 29.81 -18.55
N MET A 161 -15.31 28.71 -17.81
CA MET A 161 -14.91 28.65 -16.41
C MET A 161 -13.77 27.63 -16.27
N THR A 162 -12.62 28.05 -15.77
CA THR A 162 -11.43 27.22 -15.56
C THR A 162 -11.10 27.15 -14.08
N SER A 163 -10.83 25.94 -13.56
CA SER A 163 -10.59 25.70 -12.13
C SER A 163 -9.37 24.80 -11.92
N PRO A 164 -8.26 25.31 -11.37
CA PRO A 164 -7.18 24.47 -10.86
C PRO A 164 -7.64 23.79 -9.56
N LEU A 165 -7.80 22.46 -9.59
CA LEU A 165 -8.17 21.64 -8.46
C LEU A 165 -6.90 21.07 -7.81
N ILE A 166 -6.59 21.56 -6.60
CA ILE A 166 -5.32 21.30 -5.91
C ILE A 166 -5.61 20.90 -4.45
N PRO A 167 -5.32 19.66 -4.06
CA PRO A 167 -5.44 19.23 -2.66
C PRO A 167 -4.67 20.16 -1.71
N GLY A 168 -5.27 20.42 -0.55
CA GLY A 168 -4.77 21.36 0.45
C GLY A 168 -5.20 22.80 0.24
N SER A 169 -5.74 23.19 -0.93
CA SER A 169 -6.28 24.55 -1.08
C SER A 169 -7.55 24.70 -0.24
N PRO A 170 -7.63 25.66 0.71
CA PRO A 170 -8.87 25.91 1.44
C PRO A 170 -9.95 26.56 0.57
N TYR A 171 -9.63 26.97 -0.66
CA TYR A 171 -10.57 27.61 -1.58
C TYR A 171 -10.70 26.83 -2.88
N ILE A 172 -11.93 26.71 -3.38
CA ILE A 172 -12.18 26.39 -4.79
C ILE A 172 -12.00 27.67 -5.61
N THR A 173 -11.11 27.64 -6.60
CA THR A 173 -10.76 28.81 -7.42
C THR A 173 -11.37 28.68 -8.81
N LEU A 174 -12.15 29.68 -9.22
CA LEU A 174 -12.96 29.67 -10.43
C LEU A 174 -12.61 30.89 -11.28
N GLN A 175 -11.91 30.68 -12.40
CA GLN A 175 -11.55 31.72 -13.36
C GLN A 175 -12.57 31.76 -14.50
N TYR A 176 -13.30 32.87 -14.63
CA TYR A 176 -14.28 33.09 -15.68
C TYR A 176 -13.72 33.97 -16.79
N THR A 177 -14.07 33.64 -18.02
CA THR A 177 -13.80 34.46 -19.22
C THR A 177 -15.07 34.55 -20.04
N ALA A 178 -15.56 35.78 -20.26
CA ALA A 178 -16.78 36.09 -21.01
C ALA A 178 -18.01 35.23 -20.61
N ALA A 179 -18.10 34.84 -19.35
CA ALA A 179 -19.12 33.93 -18.82
C ALA A 179 -19.85 34.59 -17.67
N THR A 180 -21.13 34.26 -17.44
CA THR A 180 -21.92 34.77 -16.31
C THR A 180 -21.88 33.75 -15.16
N PRO A 181 -21.11 34.00 -14.08
CA PRO A 181 -21.00 33.07 -12.95
C PRO A 181 -22.35 32.63 -12.38
N LEU A 182 -22.45 31.33 -12.10
CA LEU A 182 -23.61 30.71 -11.48
C LEU A 182 -23.16 29.69 -10.44
N LEU A 183 -23.47 29.94 -9.17
CA LEU A 183 -23.37 28.95 -8.11
C LEU A 183 -24.77 28.41 -7.80
N THR A 184 -24.95 27.11 -7.82
CA THR A 184 -26.22 26.44 -7.46
C THR A 184 -26.05 25.73 -6.14
N SER A 185 -26.89 26.02 -5.15
CA SER A 185 -26.90 25.28 -3.89
C SER A 185 -27.48 23.89 -4.12
N ARG A 186 -26.81 22.86 -3.58
CA ARG A 186 -27.12 21.44 -3.79
C ARG A 186 -27.51 20.72 -2.50
N ASN A 187 -27.16 21.29 -1.35
CA ASN A 187 -27.42 20.71 -0.04
C ASN A 187 -28.12 21.73 0.88
N GLY A 188 -29.32 22.15 0.48
CA GLY A 188 -30.10 23.18 1.17
C GLY A 188 -30.41 24.38 0.28
N GLY A 189 -31.44 25.15 0.64
CA GLY A 189 -31.74 26.45 0.02
C GLY A 189 -30.84 27.56 0.56
N ILE A 190 -30.88 28.75 -0.03
CA ILE A 190 -30.16 29.91 0.52
C ILE A 190 -31.01 30.52 1.64
N ALA A 191 -30.52 30.55 2.87
CA ALA A 191 -31.21 31.15 4.01
C ALA A 191 -30.82 32.62 4.23
N SER A 192 -29.56 32.97 3.99
CA SER A 192 -29.13 34.37 4.02
C SER A 192 -27.99 34.66 3.04
N PHE A 193 -27.93 35.90 2.57
CA PHE A 193 -26.86 36.41 1.71
C PHE A 193 -26.42 37.79 2.18
N ASN A 194 -25.13 37.95 2.48
CA ASN A 194 -24.52 39.16 3.04
C ASN A 194 -25.28 39.74 4.24
N GLY A 195 -25.73 38.86 5.14
CA GLY A 195 -26.48 39.24 6.35
C GLY A 195 -27.96 39.56 6.11
N GLN A 196 -28.46 39.47 4.87
CA GLN A 196 -29.87 39.59 4.56
C GLN A 196 -30.53 38.20 4.57
N ASN A 197 -31.53 38.01 5.43
CA ASN A 197 -32.33 36.78 5.43
C ASN A 197 -33.22 36.72 4.20
N LEU A 198 -33.31 35.55 3.58
CA LEU A 198 -34.11 35.30 2.39
C LEU A 198 -35.17 34.25 2.69
N ALA A 199 -36.45 34.62 2.57
CA ALA A 199 -37.53 33.66 2.52
C ALA A 199 -37.61 33.00 1.13
N ASN A 200 -38.32 31.88 1.03
CA ASN A 200 -38.55 31.20 -0.26
C ASN A 200 -39.13 32.17 -1.29
N GLY A 201 -38.55 32.18 -2.50
CA GLY A 201 -38.88 33.08 -3.59
C GLY A 201 -38.21 34.46 -3.54
N GLN A 202 -37.53 34.81 -2.43
CA GLN A 202 -36.86 36.11 -2.30
C GLN A 202 -35.45 36.09 -2.89
N SER A 203 -34.96 37.29 -3.21
CA SER A 203 -33.60 37.50 -3.70
C SER A 203 -32.95 38.72 -3.05
N ALA A 204 -31.63 38.66 -2.87
CA ALA A 204 -30.79 39.79 -2.47
C ALA A 204 -29.72 40.04 -3.53
N THR A 205 -29.49 41.30 -3.88
CA THR A 205 -28.45 41.70 -4.84
C THR A 205 -27.41 42.56 -4.14
N VAL A 206 -26.14 42.19 -4.26
CA VAL A 206 -25.02 42.91 -3.66
C VAL A 206 -23.91 43.09 -4.67
N THR A 207 -23.27 44.25 -4.67
CA THR A 207 -22.05 44.53 -5.44
C THR A 207 -20.87 44.64 -4.50
N GLY A 208 -19.77 43.96 -4.80
CA GLY A 208 -18.56 43.98 -3.99
C GLY A 208 -17.56 42.90 -4.35
N THR A 209 -16.65 42.62 -3.42
CA THR A 209 -15.55 41.64 -3.59
C THR A 209 -15.57 40.53 -2.54
N SER A 210 -16.45 40.58 -1.55
CA SER A 210 -16.60 39.56 -0.51
C SER A 210 -18.09 39.37 -0.23
N PHE A 211 -18.53 38.12 -0.24
CA PHE A 211 -19.91 37.75 -0.02
C PHE A 211 -20.01 36.56 0.94
N THR A 212 -20.91 36.62 1.91
CA THR A 212 -21.18 35.51 2.83
C THR A 212 -22.54 34.92 2.51
N VAL A 213 -22.61 33.60 2.40
CA VAL A 213 -23.87 32.87 2.21
C VAL A 213 -24.03 31.84 3.32
N VAL A 214 -25.26 31.71 3.82
CA VAL A 214 -25.66 30.64 4.75
C VAL A 214 -26.83 29.90 4.11
N ASP A 215 -26.74 28.57 4.05
CA ASP A 215 -27.84 27.74 3.56
C ASP A 215 -28.84 27.38 4.67
N THR A 216 -29.93 26.72 4.30
CA THR A 216 -31.00 26.30 5.22
C THR A 216 -30.58 25.19 6.18
N THR A 217 -29.42 24.56 5.97
CA THR A 217 -28.83 23.59 6.92
C THR A 217 -27.91 24.26 7.94
N GLY A 218 -27.67 25.57 7.80
CA GLY A 218 -26.74 26.34 8.64
C GLY A 218 -25.29 26.31 8.16
N THR A 219 -25.01 25.65 7.03
CA THR A 219 -23.68 25.63 6.43
C THR A 219 -23.37 27.00 5.81
N SER A 220 -22.16 27.51 6.09
CA SER A 220 -21.74 28.84 5.68
C SER A 220 -20.56 28.80 4.71
N TYR A 221 -20.59 29.69 3.72
CA TYR A 221 -19.52 29.88 2.74
C TYR A 221 -19.20 31.37 2.55
N VAL A 222 -17.96 31.65 2.16
CA VAL A 222 -17.53 32.98 1.71
C VAL A 222 -17.11 32.89 0.24
N ILE A 223 -17.56 33.85 -0.56
CA ILE A 223 -17.19 34.02 -1.96
C ILE A 223 -16.37 35.30 -2.06
N TYR A 224 -15.13 35.18 -2.51
CA TYR A 224 -14.25 36.31 -2.80
C TYR A 224 -14.19 36.53 -4.30
N ALA A 225 -14.32 37.77 -4.75
CA ALA A 225 -14.09 38.17 -6.13
C ALA A 225 -12.84 39.05 -6.20
N LEU A 226 -11.86 38.67 -7.04
CA LEU A 226 -10.62 39.45 -7.18
C LEU A 226 -10.83 40.76 -7.95
N SER A 227 -11.98 40.91 -8.59
CA SER A 227 -12.51 42.17 -9.12
C SER A 227 -13.97 42.30 -8.73
N SER A 228 -14.43 43.54 -8.48
CA SER A 228 -15.81 43.79 -8.02
C SER A 228 -16.84 43.18 -8.98
N ILE A 229 -17.86 42.54 -8.42
CA ILE A 229 -18.93 41.87 -9.16
C ILE A 229 -20.27 42.12 -8.47
N THR A 230 -21.35 42.18 -9.24
CA THR A 230 -22.72 42.20 -8.72
C THR A 230 -23.30 40.80 -8.76
N LEU A 231 -23.62 40.25 -7.60
CA LEU A 231 -24.23 38.93 -7.41
C LEU A 231 -25.65 39.06 -6.87
N THR A 232 -26.57 38.30 -7.44
CA THR A 232 -27.93 38.12 -6.95
C THR A 232 -28.07 36.71 -6.41
N ALA A 233 -28.31 36.58 -5.11
CA ALA A 233 -28.69 35.33 -4.48
C ALA A 233 -30.21 35.19 -4.48
N THR A 234 -30.73 34.04 -4.88
CA THR A 234 -32.16 33.71 -4.90
C THR A 234 -32.40 32.43 -4.10
N ALA A 235 -33.24 32.53 -3.08
CA ALA A 235 -33.72 31.40 -2.30
C ALA A 235 -34.91 30.74 -3.02
N THR A 236 -34.65 29.80 -3.93
CA THR A 236 -35.71 29.18 -4.74
C THR A 236 -36.73 28.44 -3.87
N ASN A 237 -36.26 27.61 -2.95
CA ASN A 237 -37.06 26.93 -1.93
C ASN A 237 -36.15 26.44 -0.79
N GLY A 238 -36.71 25.71 0.19
CA GLY A 238 -35.95 25.22 1.35
C GLY A 238 -34.81 24.24 1.05
N ALA A 239 -34.75 23.68 -0.17
CA ALA A 239 -33.74 22.73 -0.61
C ALA A 239 -32.84 23.24 -1.75
N GLN A 240 -33.17 24.38 -2.37
CA GLN A 240 -32.50 24.88 -3.57
C GLN A 240 -32.34 26.40 -3.56
N GLY A 241 -31.25 26.89 -4.15
CA GLY A 241 -31.03 28.32 -4.40
C GLY A 241 -29.90 28.56 -5.38
N THR A 242 -29.78 29.79 -5.86
CA THR A 242 -28.74 30.17 -6.82
C THR A 242 -28.09 31.49 -6.44
N ILE A 243 -26.81 31.66 -6.78
CA ILE A 243 -26.09 32.94 -6.75
C ILE A 243 -25.61 33.19 -8.18
N LYS A 244 -26.17 34.21 -8.82
CA LYS A 244 -25.95 34.51 -10.23
C LYS A 244 -25.34 35.91 -10.38
N ALA A 245 -24.34 36.04 -11.24
CA ALA A 245 -23.81 37.34 -11.62
C ALA A 245 -24.81 38.13 -12.51
N SER A 246 -24.83 39.45 -12.37
CA SER A 246 -25.71 40.33 -13.17
C SER A 246 -25.42 40.32 -14.68
N GLY A 247 -24.23 39.85 -15.08
CA GLY A 247 -23.82 39.71 -16.48
C GLY A 247 -22.48 38.96 -16.61
N THR A 248 -21.89 39.01 -17.80
CA THR A 248 -20.61 38.34 -18.09
C THR A 248 -19.49 38.93 -17.24
N TYR A 249 -18.61 38.06 -16.73
CA TYR A 249 -17.48 38.39 -15.87
C TYR A 249 -16.18 37.86 -16.48
N ASN A 250 -15.11 38.66 -16.33
CA ASN A 250 -13.74 38.29 -16.69
C ASN A 250 -12.89 38.47 -15.43
N GLY A 251 -12.70 37.40 -14.68
CA GLY A 251 -12.03 37.47 -13.40
C GLY A 251 -12.14 36.18 -12.61
N VAL A 252 -11.66 36.22 -11.36
CA VAL A 252 -11.59 35.06 -10.48
C VAL A 252 -12.58 35.21 -9.34
N LEU A 253 -13.32 34.12 -9.07
CA LEU A 253 -14.05 33.91 -7.83
C LEU A 253 -13.35 32.81 -7.02
N ARG A 254 -13.25 32.97 -5.70
CA ARG A 254 -12.76 31.94 -4.78
C ARG A 254 -13.81 31.65 -3.74
N VAL A 255 -14.18 30.38 -3.61
CA VAL A 255 -15.25 29.93 -2.71
C VAL A 255 -14.63 29.11 -1.59
N VAL A 256 -14.92 29.45 -0.34
CA VAL A 256 -14.39 28.75 0.85
C VAL A 256 -15.47 28.46 1.87
N ARG A 257 -15.38 27.27 2.47
CA ARG A 257 -16.24 26.79 3.55
C ARG A 257 -15.88 27.53 4.85
N LEU A 258 -16.85 28.19 5.49
CA LEU A 258 -16.66 28.89 6.76
C LEU A 258 -17.28 28.10 7.91
N VAL A 259 -16.49 27.24 8.56
CA VAL A 259 -16.95 26.39 9.69
C VAL A 259 -17.21 27.21 10.96
N GLN A 260 -16.35 28.21 11.23
CA GLN A 260 -16.49 29.12 12.37
C GLN A 260 -16.27 30.55 11.91
N ALA A 261 -16.97 31.51 12.51
CA ALA A 261 -16.83 32.93 12.17
C ALA A 261 -15.39 33.45 12.34
N SER A 262 -14.66 32.94 13.34
CA SER A 262 -13.26 33.27 13.62
C SER A 262 -12.32 32.95 12.44
N HIS A 263 -12.61 31.88 11.68
CA HIS A 263 -11.78 31.44 10.56
C HIS A 263 -11.70 32.48 9.43
N LYS A 264 -12.73 33.35 9.32
CA LYS A 264 -12.80 34.38 8.28
C LYS A 264 -11.59 35.33 8.33
N THR A 265 -11.03 35.58 9.52
CA THR A 265 -9.89 36.49 9.71
C THR A 265 -8.68 36.05 8.89
N LEU A 266 -8.30 34.78 8.98
CA LEU A 266 -7.19 34.24 8.20
C LEU A 266 -7.54 34.16 6.72
N LEU A 267 -8.77 33.75 6.40
CA LEU A 267 -9.22 33.63 5.01
C LEU A 267 -9.23 34.97 4.27
N ASP A 268 -9.62 36.06 4.94
CA ASP A 268 -9.62 37.43 4.40
C ASP A 268 -8.21 37.95 4.10
N GLN A 269 -7.19 37.47 4.82
CA GLN A 269 -5.80 37.89 4.63
C GLN A 269 -5.16 37.26 3.38
N HIS A 270 -5.59 36.05 3.00
CA HIS A 270 -4.87 35.23 2.02
C HIS A 270 -5.66 34.88 0.75
N TYR A 271 -6.92 35.35 0.60
CA TYR A 271 -7.75 34.96 -0.56
C TYR A 271 -7.21 35.45 -1.91
N SER A 272 -6.37 36.49 -1.97
CA SER A 272 -5.85 37.03 -3.23
C SER A 272 -4.73 36.18 -3.85
N VAL A 273 -4.10 35.29 -3.07
CA VAL A 273 -3.02 34.40 -3.51
C VAL A 273 -3.54 32.98 -3.65
N TYR A 274 -3.31 32.35 -4.79
CA TYR A 274 -3.82 31.01 -5.06
C TYR A 274 -2.88 30.16 -5.91
N PRO A 275 -2.90 28.82 -5.72
CA PRO A 275 -2.08 27.92 -6.49
C PRO A 275 -2.75 27.59 -7.84
N THR A 276 -1.95 27.26 -8.85
CA THR A 276 -2.36 26.90 -10.21
C THR A 276 -1.77 25.57 -10.68
N GLY A 277 -0.81 25.02 -9.94
CA GLY A 277 -0.21 23.71 -10.16
C GLY A 277 0.85 23.42 -9.09
N VAL A 278 1.38 22.21 -9.11
CA VAL A 278 2.37 21.73 -8.14
C VAL A 278 3.50 20.99 -8.87
N GLY A 279 4.72 21.49 -8.74
CA GLY A 279 5.92 20.75 -9.11
C GLY A 279 6.46 19.97 -7.93
N LEU A 280 6.97 18.77 -8.17
CA LEU A 280 7.78 18.04 -7.20
C LEU A 280 9.27 18.16 -7.50
N ASP A 281 10.06 18.26 -6.45
CA ASP A 281 11.51 18.18 -6.49
C ASP A 281 12.04 17.38 -5.29
N TYR A 282 13.27 16.91 -5.38
CA TYR A 282 13.85 16.01 -4.39
C TYR A 282 15.33 16.36 -4.15
N SER A 283 15.77 16.23 -2.91
CA SER A 283 17.19 16.31 -2.58
C SER A 283 17.60 15.19 -1.63
N PHE A 284 18.83 14.73 -1.74
CA PHE A 284 19.30 13.54 -1.06
C PHE A 284 20.63 13.78 -0.37
N THR A 285 20.76 13.21 0.82
CA THR A 285 22.04 12.86 1.44
C THR A 285 22.17 11.34 1.46
N THR A 286 23.21 10.82 2.11
CA THR A 286 23.37 9.37 2.31
C THR A 286 22.30 8.76 3.21
N THR A 287 21.71 9.54 4.11
CA THR A 287 20.79 9.06 5.16
C THR A 287 19.44 9.76 5.16
N THR A 288 19.25 10.81 4.36
CA THR A 288 18.01 11.59 4.31
C THR A 288 17.60 11.92 2.89
N GLY A 289 16.28 12.01 2.68
CA GLY A 289 15.67 12.50 1.46
C GLY A 289 14.70 13.62 1.81
N THR A 290 14.73 14.71 1.06
CA THR A 290 13.77 15.82 1.19
C THR A 290 12.87 15.83 -0.03
N LEU A 291 11.58 15.64 0.19
CA LEU A 291 10.52 15.86 -0.80
C LEU A 291 10.13 17.35 -0.78
N ILE A 292 10.08 17.98 -1.94
CA ILE A 292 9.82 19.40 -2.09
C ILE A 292 8.57 19.61 -2.94
N PHE A 293 7.53 20.20 -2.35
CA PHE A 293 6.37 20.70 -3.09
C PHE A 293 6.64 22.14 -3.49
N ASN A 294 6.55 22.44 -4.79
CA ASN A 294 6.71 23.77 -5.35
C ASN A 294 5.41 24.22 -5.99
N TYR A 295 4.64 25.03 -5.29
CA TYR A 295 3.37 25.55 -5.77
C TYR A 295 3.60 26.70 -6.77
N ALA A 296 3.06 26.57 -7.97
CA ALA A 296 2.95 27.68 -8.91
C ALA A 296 1.79 28.57 -8.48
N THR A 297 2.02 29.86 -8.25
CA THR A 297 1.03 30.76 -7.63
C THR A 297 0.75 32.00 -8.48
N VAL A 298 -0.48 32.49 -8.38
CA VAL A 298 -0.81 33.88 -8.71
C VAL A 298 -0.74 34.71 -7.43
N GLY A 299 -0.06 35.87 -7.50
CA GLY A 299 0.23 36.71 -6.33
C GLY A 299 1.56 36.33 -5.65
N ASP A 300 1.82 36.92 -4.47
CA ASP A 300 3.02 36.62 -3.68
C ASP A 300 2.91 35.25 -3.03
N GLY A 301 3.66 34.27 -3.56
CA GLY A 301 3.67 32.89 -3.07
C GLY A 301 4.06 32.74 -1.60
N SER A 302 4.75 33.70 -0.99
CA SER A 302 5.03 33.67 0.45
C SER A 302 3.76 33.76 1.32
N GLN A 303 2.69 34.30 0.75
CA GLN A 303 1.37 34.45 1.39
C GLN A 303 0.38 33.38 0.96
N LEU A 304 0.81 32.35 0.21
CA LEU A 304 -0.06 31.25 -0.19
C LEU A 304 -0.50 30.48 1.07
N LEU A 305 -1.82 30.40 1.29
CA LEU A 305 -2.42 29.59 2.35
C LEU A 305 -2.82 28.22 1.81
N MET A 306 -2.24 27.18 2.38
CA MET A 306 -2.52 25.77 2.07
C MET A 306 -2.76 24.99 3.38
N LEU A 307 -3.35 23.80 3.27
CA LEU A 307 -3.71 22.95 4.40
C LEU A 307 -2.89 21.66 4.39
N THR A 308 -2.32 21.33 5.55
CA THR A 308 -1.51 20.13 5.78
C THR A 308 -2.34 19.01 6.39
N TRP A 309 -2.02 17.76 6.11
CA TRP A 309 -2.49 16.59 6.87
C TRP A 309 -1.49 16.22 7.99
N PRO A 310 -1.84 15.29 8.88
CA PRO A 310 -0.94 14.84 9.95
C PRO A 310 0.47 14.45 9.47
N HIS A 311 0.60 13.62 8.43
CA HIS A 311 1.91 13.16 7.95
C HIS A 311 2.76 14.31 7.36
N HIS A 312 2.15 15.31 6.70
CA HIS A 312 2.86 16.50 6.25
C HIS A 312 3.53 17.21 7.44
N ARG A 313 2.78 17.46 8.51
CA ARG A 313 3.27 18.18 9.70
C ARG A 313 4.42 17.45 10.41
N LEU A 314 4.41 16.11 10.40
CA LEU A 314 5.48 15.31 11.00
C LEU A 314 6.84 15.50 10.30
N SER A 315 6.82 15.77 8.99
CA SER A 315 8.04 15.85 8.17
C SER A 315 8.42 17.27 7.74
N LEU A 316 7.49 18.22 7.86
CA LEU A 316 7.65 19.59 7.36
C LEU A 316 8.75 20.36 8.09
N GLN A 317 9.71 20.86 7.31
CA GLN A 317 10.85 21.63 7.80
C GLN A 317 10.51 23.12 7.85
N SER A 318 10.81 23.77 8.97
CA SER A 318 10.62 25.21 9.20
C SER A 318 9.22 25.72 8.78
N PRO A 319 8.12 25.08 9.22
CA PRO A 319 6.78 25.48 8.82
C PRO A 319 6.43 26.89 9.29
N ASN A 320 5.76 27.66 8.42
CA ASN A 320 5.09 28.90 8.80
C ASN A 320 3.59 28.62 8.99
N SER A 321 3.24 28.00 10.13
CA SER A 321 1.87 27.55 10.39
C SER A 321 1.11 28.48 11.34
N PRO A 322 -0.01 29.09 10.88
CA PRO A 322 -0.97 29.72 11.79
C PRO A 322 -1.49 28.73 12.84
N SER A 323 -2.08 29.25 13.93
CA SER A 323 -2.71 28.42 14.98
C SER A 323 -3.72 27.44 14.39
N THR A 324 -3.80 26.22 14.90
CA THR A 324 -4.80 25.21 14.50
C THR A 324 -6.25 25.67 14.75
N SER A 325 -6.45 26.65 15.64
CA SER A 325 -7.75 27.30 15.89
C SER A 325 -8.13 28.37 14.87
N SER A 326 -7.19 28.79 14.01
CA SER A 326 -7.43 29.85 13.02
C SER A 326 -8.11 29.34 11.75
N LEU A 327 -7.96 28.06 11.43
CA LEU A 327 -8.64 27.36 10.35
C LEU A 327 -8.45 25.85 10.52
N GLY A 328 -9.48 25.05 10.27
CA GLY A 328 -9.33 23.60 10.25
C GLY A 328 -10.53 22.87 9.67
N TYR A 329 -10.27 21.74 9.02
CA TYR A 329 -11.29 20.83 8.46
C TYR A 329 -10.96 19.39 8.86
N LEU A 330 -11.88 18.70 9.51
CA LEU A 330 -11.70 17.29 9.86
C LEU A 330 -12.06 16.43 8.64
N THR A 331 -11.14 15.56 8.23
CA THR A 331 -11.29 14.60 7.11
C THR A 331 -11.19 13.15 7.59
N THR A 332 -11.38 12.16 6.71
CA THR A 332 -11.13 10.73 7.02
C THR A 332 -9.70 10.51 7.51
N LYS A 333 -8.74 11.26 6.97
CA LYS A 333 -7.31 11.26 7.33
C LYS A 333 -6.95 12.27 8.43
N GLY A 334 -7.94 12.75 9.18
CA GLY A 334 -7.77 13.65 10.32
C GLY A 334 -7.83 15.12 9.97
N TRP A 335 -7.38 15.97 10.90
CA TRP A 335 -7.47 17.41 10.76
C TRP A 335 -6.50 17.95 9.71
N MET A 336 -7.06 18.75 8.80
CA MET A 336 -6.31 19.60 7.88
C MET A 336 -6.10 20.99 8.50
N TYR A 337 -4.86 21.44 8.64
CA TYR A 337 -4.49 22.69 9.32
C TYR A 337 -3.62 23.61 8.46
N PRO A 338 -3.71 24.95 8.64
CA PRO A 338 -3.08 25.93 7.76
C PRO A 338 -1.56 25.94 7.85
N THR A 339 -0.92 26.20 6.72
CA THR A 339 0.48 26.57 6.60
C THR A 339 0.66 27.56 5.44
N LEU A 340 1.61 28.49 5.59
CA LEU A 340 1.88 29.55 4.64
C LEU A 340 3.15 29.26 3.82
N GLY A 341 3.13 29.72 2.58
CA GLY A 341 4.25 29.66 1.66
C GLY A 341 4.02 28.68 0.50
N ASN A 342 4.69 28.96 -0.61
CA ASN A 342 4.56 28.21 -1.86
C ASN A 342 5.62 27.10 -2.01
N GLN A 343 6.44 26.85 -0.99
CA GLN A 343 7.39 25.75 -0.98
C GLN A 343 7.32 24.98 0.34
N TRP A 344 7.03 23.68 0.28
CA TRP A 344 7.10 22.79 1.43
C TRP A 344 8.27 21.82 1.27
N LYS A 345 9.04 21.63 2.34
CA LYS A 345 10.14 20.66 2.39
C LYS A 345 9.84 19.62 3.45
N LEU A 346 9.58 18.39 3.03
CA LEU A 346 9.31 17.26 3.91
C LEU A 346 10.56 16.39 4.00
N LEU A 347 11.16 16.30 5.19
CA LEU A 347 12.40 15.56 5.42
C LEU A 347 12.11 14.15 5.93
N TYR A 348 12.65 13.15 5.25
CA TYR A 348 12.53 11.73 5.58
C TYR A 348 13.89 11.11 5.88
N GLN A 349 13.92 10.24 6.88
CA GLN A 349 15.06 9.35 7.11
C GLN A 349 15.01 8.22 6.09
N LEU A 350 16.13 7.97 5.41
CA LEU A 350 16.26 6.88 4.44
C LEU A 350 16.90 5.68 5.10
N SER A 351 16.28 4.52 4.92
CA SER A 351 16.83 3.27 5.45
C SER A 351 18.20 2.95 4.84
N SER A 352 19.10 2.44 5.68
CA SER A 352 20.34 1.81 5.22
C SER A 352 20.11 0.42 4.64
N ILE A 353 18.94 -0.17 4.88
CA ILE A 353 18.56 -1.49 4.39
C ILE A 353 18.42 -1.44 2.87
N THR A 354 19.07 -2.38 2.20
CA THR A 354 18.90 -2.62 0.75
C THR A 354 18.65 -4.09 0.52
N TRP A 355 19.61 -4.99 0.78
CA TRP A 355 19.44 -6.43 0.53
C TRP A 355 19.13 -7.26 1.77
N ASN A 356 19.78 -6.91 2.89
CA ASN A 356 19.78 -7.70 4.11
C ASN A 356 19.49 -6.82 5.33
N PRO A 357 19.03 -7.42 6.45
CA PRO A 357 18.88 -6.72 7.72
C PRO A 357 20.19 -6.05 8.13
N PRO A 358 20.14 -4.95 8.92
CA PRO A 358 21.33 -4.20 9.31
C PRO A 358 22.18 -4.91 10.37
N ARG A 359 21.75 -6.10 10.84
CA ARG A 359 22.39 -6.90 11.89
C ARG A 359 22.62 -8.32 11.41
N ALA A 360 23.70 -8.92 11.91
CA ALA A 360 23.99 -10.33 11.69
C ALA A 360 22.95 -11.23 12.39
N LEU A 361 22.81 -12.45 11.88
CA LEU A 361 21.98 -13.48 12.50
C LEU A 361 22.54 -13.86 13.88
N ASP A 362 21.68 -13.89 14.89
CA ASP A 362 22.04 -14.40 16.22
C ASP A 362 22.53 -15.85 16.10
N SER A 363 23.72 -16.10 16.68
CA SER A 363 24.38 -17.40 16.58
C SER A 363 23.52 -18.58 17.06
N SER A 364 22.62 -18.34 18.01
CA SER A 364 21.70 -19.37 18.52
C SER A 364 20.70 -19.86 17.47
N CYS A 365 20.36 -19.03 16.48
CA CYS A 365 19.44 -19.37 15.40
C CYS A 365 20.12 -19.99 14.18
N SER A 366 21.45 -19.89 14.08
CA SER A 366 22.21 -20.21 12.85
C SER A 366 22.00 -21.63 12.34
N ALA A 367 22.10 -22.63 13.23
CA ALA A 367 21.96 -24.04 12.86
C ALA A 367 20.58 -24.33 12.23
N SER A 368 19.52 -23.85 12.88
CA SER A 368 18.13 -24.04 12.44
C SER A 368 17.85 -23.32 11.11
N VAL A 369 18.35 -22.09 10.94
CA VAL A 369 18.22 -21.34 9.68
C VAL A 369 18.94 -22.07 8.54
N ILE A 370 20.18 -22.53 8.75
CA ILE A 370 20.94 -23.26 7.71
C ILE A 370 20.25 -24.58 7.35
N GLN A 371 19.73 -25.29 8.34
CA GLN A 371 19.02 -26.56 8.12
C GLN A 371 17.71 -26.35 7.34
N GLY A 372 16.94 -25.32 7.69
CA GLY A 372 15.76 -24.88 6.94
C GLY A 372 16.10 -24.52 5.50
N LEU A 373 17.15 -23.71 5.33
CA LEU A 373 17.61 -23.25 4.02
C LEU A 373 17.99 -24.41 3.10
N GLN A 374 18.75 -25.38 3.63
CA GLN A 374 19.13 -26.59 2.88
C GLN A 374 17.91 -27.43 2.49
N TYR A 375 16.94 -27.56 3.40
CA TYR A 375 15.73 -28.32 3.14
C TYR A 375 14.89 -27.66 2.05
N GLU A 376 14.55 -26.37 2.20
CA GLU A 376 13.66 -25.64 1.31
C GLU A 376 14.27 -25.47 -0.09
N ILE A 377 15.56 -25.12 -0.18
CA ILE A 377 16.26 -25.07 -1.48
C ILE A 377 16.36 -26.48 -2.10
N GLY A 378 16.55 -27.52 -1.29
CA GLY A 378 16.59 -28.90 -1.74
C GLY A 378 15.27 -29.41 -2.34
N GLN A 379 14.14 -28.74 -2.07
CA GLN A 379 12.85 -29.05 -2.69
C GLN A 379 12.65 -28.40 -4.07
N LEU A 380 13.51 -27.46 -4.46
CA LEU A 380 13.35 -26.75 -5.73
C LEU A 380 13.69 -27.66 -6.91
N ASN A 381 12.70 -27.91 -7.76
CA ASN A 381 12.85 -28.66 -9.00
C ASN A 381 12.66 -27.74 -10.20
N VAL A 382 13.75 -27.46 -10.91
CA VAL A 382 13.77 -26.58 -12.10
C VAL A 382 12.78 -27.04 -13.18
N ALA A 383 12.59 -28.35 -13.36
CA ALA A 383 11.65 -28.89 -14.35
C ALA A 383 10.17 -28.60 -14.01
N ASN A 384 9.90 -28.30 -12.74
CA ASN A 384 8.56 -27.99 -12.22
C ASN A 384 8.42 -26.53 -11.79
N ALA A 385 9.33 -25.63 -12.23
CA ALA A 385 9.22 -24.21 -11.94
C ALA A 385 7.85 -23.68 -12.45
N PRO A 386 7.14 -22.86 -11.66
CA PRO A 386 5.77 -22.48 -11.96
C PRO A 386 5.70 -21.66 -13.25
N ILE A 387 4.63 -21.86 -14.02
CA ILE A 387 4.30 -21.03 -15.18
C ILE A 387 3.34 -19.93 -14.70
N PRO A 388 3.55 -18.65 -15.10
CA PRO A 388 2.66 -17.55 -14.72
C PRO A 388 1.22 -17.80 -15.22
N ASN A 389 0.26 -17.95 -14.31
CA ASN A 389 -1.18 -18.02 -14.64
C ASN A 389 -1.91 -16.73 -14.28
N GLU A 390 -1.32 -15.95 -13.37
CA GLU A 390 -1.71 -14.62 -12.89
C GLU A 390 -0.42 -13.96 -12.37
N PHE A 391 -0.49 -12.71 -11.92
CA PHE A 391 0.70 -11.94 -11.57
C PHE A 391 0.98 -11.97 -10.07
N TYR A 392 -0.06 -11.87 -9.25
CA TYR A 392 0.04 -11.68 -7.80
C TYR A 392 0.70 -12.85 -7.07
N TYR A 393 0.07 -14.03 -7.05
CA TYR A 393 0.54 -15.21 -6.31
C TYR A 393 1.81 -15.80 -6.92
N TRP A 394 1.94 -15.81 -8.25
CA TRP A 394 3.15 -16.17 -8.97
C TRP A 394 4.33 -15.32 -8.52
N GLY A 395 4.16 -13.99 -8.53
CA GLY A 395 5.16 -13.05 -8.05
C GLY A 395 5.52 -13.30 -6.59
N GLY A 396 4.53 -13.31 -5.70
CA GLY A 396 4.72 -13.46 -4.26
C GLY A 396 5.49 -14.74 -3.89
N SER A 397 5.09 -15.88 -4.47
CA SER A 397 5.72 -17.17 -4.20
C SER A 397 7.18 -17.23 -4.70
N LEU A 398 7.45 -16.64 -5.87
CA LEU A 398 8.81 -16.54 -6.38
C LEU A 398 9.66 -15.56 -5.59
N ALA A 399 9.11 -14.46 -5.09
CA ALA A 399 9.83 -13.51 -4.25
C ALA A 399 10.24 -14.14 -2.91
N ALA A 400 9.35 -14.92 -2.29
CA ALA A 400 9.67 -15.74 -1.11
C ALA A 400 10.80 -16.74 -1.40
N THR A 401 10.77 -17.38 -2.58
CA THR A 401 11.84 -18.27 -3.04
C THR A 401 13.16 -17.52 -3.28
N ALA A 402 13.11 -16.35 -3.90
CA ALA A 402 14.28 -15.50 -4.17
C ALA A 402 14.96 -15.04 -2.88
N ARG A 403 14.17 -14.82 -1.83
CA ARG A 403 14.69 -14.47 -0.51
C ARG A 403 15.63 -15.54 0.06
N LEU A 404 15.43 -16.82 -0.26
CA LEU A 404 16.33 -17.91 0.15
C LEU A 404 17.76 -17.72 -0.40
N ALA A 405 17.93 -17.22 -1.63
CA ALA A 405 19.27 -16.95 -2.18
C ALA A 405 19.99 -15.82 -1.43
N LEU A 406 19.27 -14.79 -1.00
CA LEU A 406 19.83 -13.70 -0.21
C LEU A 406 20.22 -14.17 1.20
N ILE A 407 19.42 -15.05 1.81
CA ILE A 407 19.75 -15.64 3.11
C ILE A 407 20.94 -16.58 2.97
N ALA A 408 21.01 -17.38 1.89
CA ALA A 408 22.15 -18.24 1.59
C ALA A 408 23.47 -17.45 1.50
N GLU A 409 23.48 -16.30 0.82
CA GLU A 409 24.61 -15.36 0.83
C GLU A 409 24.93 -14.89 2.26
N ALA A 410 23.92 -14.44 3.01
CA ALA A 410 24.09 -13.88 4.36
C ALA A 410 24.64 -14.88 5.39
N VAL A 411 24.37 -16.18 5.23
CA VAL A 411 24.88 -17.24 6.13
C VAL A 411 26.06 -18.02 5.54
N GLY A 412 26.63 -17.56 4.42
CA GLY A 412 27.83 -18.17 3.82
C GLY A 412 27.61 -19.49 3.07
N ARG A 413 26.37 -19.80 2.68
CA ARG A 413 25.97 -20.98 1.89
C ARG A 413 25.76 -20.64 0.41
N THR A 414 26.75 -19.97 -0.17
CA THR A 414 26.72 -19.53 -1.57
C THR A 414 26.62 -20.68 -2.57
N ASP A 415 26.99 -21.90 -2.16
CA ASP A 415 26.81 -23.13 -2.93
C ASP A 415 25.33 -23.45 -3.26
N LEU A 416 24.38 -22.92 -2.49
CA LEU A 416 22.95 -23.14 -2.70
C LEU A 416 22.30 -22.13 -3.66
N ILE A 417 22.94 -20.99 -3.92
CA ILE A 417 22.41 -19.88 -4.74
C ILE A 417 22.07 -20.31 -6.18
N PRO A 418 22.90 -21.14 -6.88
CA PRO A 418 22.57 -21.59 -8.23
C PRO A 418 21.24 -22.36 -8.33
N ASN A 419 20.88 -23.15 -7.30
CA ASN A 419 19.63 -23.91 -7.31
C ASN A 419 18.41 -22.99 -7.33
N VAL A 420 18.45 -21.93 -6.50
CA VAL A 420 17.41 -20.91 -6.45
C VAL A 420 17.36 -20.13 -7.76
N THR A 421 18.48 -19.57 -8.20
CA THR A 421 18.51 -18.71 -9.39
C THR A 421 18.13 -19.46 -10.68
N ASN A 422 18.52 -20.73 -10.82
CA ASN A 422 18.10 -21.54 -11.97
C ASN A 422 16.60 -21.84 -11.94
N TYR A 423 16.02 -22.10 -10.77
CA TYR A 423 14.58 -22.28 -10.61
C TYR A 423 13.80 -21.02 -10.99
N LEU A 424 14.24 -19.85 -10.49
CA LEU A 424 13.63 -18.55 -10.82
C LEU A 424 13.72 -18.23 -12.32
N LYS A 425 14.89 -18.44 -12.94
CA LYS A 425 15.09 -18.24 -14.38
C LYS A 425 14.19 -19.15 -15.23
N ALA A 426 14.04 -20.42 -14.84
CA ALA A 426 13.15 -21.34 -15.55
C ALA A 426 11.69 -20.86 -15.55
N SER A 427 11.22 -20.30 -14.43
CA SER A 427 9.90 -19.67 -14.38
C SER A 427 9.84 -18.40 -15.23
N PHE A 428 10.82 -17.49 -15.10
CA PHE A 428 10.87 -16.22 -15.86
C PHE A 428 11.02 -16.40 -17.38
N ASN A 429 11.57 -17.52 -17.85
CA ASN A 429 11.59 -17.81 -19.29
C ASN A 429 10.18 -17.85 -19.90
N ASN A 430 9.18 -18.33 -19.15
CA ASN A 430 7.78 -18.31 -19.57
C ASN A 430 7.17 -16.89 -19.54
N TRP A 431 7.76 -15.98 -18.77
CA TRP A 431 7.35 -14.57 -18.73
C TRP A 431 7.82 -13.79 -19.97
N PHE A 432 9.07 -14.04 -20.38
CA PHE A 432 9.65 -13.44 -21.58
C PHE A 432 9.09 -14.04 -22.88
N GLN A 433 8.70 -15.31 -22.84
CA GLN A 433 8.17 -16.06 -23.98
C GLN A 433 6.95 -16.90 -23.55
N PRO A 434 5.78 -16.27 -23.35
CA PRO A 434 4.59 -16.95 -22.89
C PRO A 434 4.06 -17.89 -23.97
N THR A 435 4.01 -19.18 -23.65
CA THR A 435 3.35 -20.20 -24.50
C THR A 435 1.94 -20.51 -24.02
N THR A 436 1.69 -20.35 -22.71
CA THR A 436 0.44 -20.62 -22.00
C THR A 436 0.37 -19.74 -20.74
N GLY A 437 -0.83 -19.44 -20.24
CA GLY A 437 -1.00 -18.67 -18.99
C GLY A 437 -1.12 -17.15 -19.21
N ALA A 438 -0.85 -16.38 -18.16
CA ALA A 438 -0.91 -14.92 -18.18
C ALA A 438 0.23 -14.33 -19.02
N SER A 439 -0.03 -13.20 -19.68
CA SER A 439 0.97 -12.55 -20.54
C SER A 439 0.96 -11.03 -20.34
N PRO A 440 2.12 -10.38 -20.17
CA PRO A 440 2.19 -8.94 -20.02
C PRO A 440 2.03 -8.24 -21.37
N ALA A 441 1.11 -7.29 -21.47
CA ALA A 441 0.88 -6.47 -22.65
C ALA A 441 0.94 -4.98 -22.32
N TYR A 442 1.30 -4.16 -23.30
CA TYR A 442 1.21 -2.71 -23.15
C TYR A 442 -0.18 -2.22 -23.57
N GLU A 443 -0.93 -1.65 -22.64
CA GLU A 443 -2.24 -1.06 -22.88
C GLU A 443 -2.08 0.39 -23.38
N THR A 444 -2.68 0.68 -24.53
CA THR A 444 -2.36 1.89 -25.31
C THR A 444 -3.26 3.10 -25.05
N SER A 445 -4.41 2.92 -24.39
CA SER A 445 -5.40 3.97 -24.16
C SER A 445 -5.02 4.85 -22.98
N TRP A 446 -4.55 4.25 -21.89
CA TRP A 446 -4.03 4.93 -20.70
C TRP A 446 -2.51 4.92 -20.64
N GLY A 447 -1.86 3.90 -21.21
CA GLY A 447 -0.40 3.77 -21.24
C GLY A 447 0.17 3.12 -19.98
N GLY A 448 0.43 1.81 -20.05
CA GLY A 448 1.16 1.04 -19.04
C GLY A 448 1.18 -0.45 -19.37
N VAL A 449 1.93 -1.23 -18.59
CA VAL A 449 1.94 -2.69 -18.71
C VAL A 449 0.79 -3.25 -17.89
N ILE A 450 0.10 -4.28 -18.39
CA ILE A 450 -0.99 -4.97 -17.70
C ILE A 450 -0.97 -6.48 -17.98
N ASP A 451 -1.71 -7.28 -17.22
CA ASP A 451 -2.17 -8.60 -17.68
C ASP A 451 -3.10 -8.42 -18.89
N LYS A 452 -2.68 -8.97 -20.03
CA LYS A 452 -3.40 -8.90 -21.29
C LYS A 452 -4.84 -9.42 -21.18
N ALA A 453 -5.08 -10.48 -20.41
CA ALA A 453 -6.41 -11.04 -20.24
C ALA A 453 -7.34 -10.11 -19.45
N GLY A 454 -6.77 -9.25 -18.60
CA GLY A 454 -7.49 -8.25 -17.83
C GLY A 454 -7.89 -7.00 -18.62
N ALA A 455 -7.35 -6.79 -19.83
CA ALA A 455 -7.60 -5.57 -20.61
C ALA A 455 -9.10 -5.27 -20.84
N THR A 456 -9.96 -6.30 -20.83
CA THR A 456 -11.42 -6.17 -20.99
C THR A 456 -12.20 -6.88 -19.89
N ASN A 457 -11.55 -7.23 -18.77
CA ASN A 457 -12.18 -7.92 -17.63
C ASN A 457 -11.49 -7.53 -16.32
N SER A 458 -12.14 -6.68 -15.53
CA SER A 458 -11.64 -6.20 -14.24
C SER A 458 -11.58 -7.28 -13.14
N GLY A 459 -12.15 -8.46 -13.37
CA GLY A 459 -12.07 -9.60 -12.45
C GLY A 459 -10.83 -10.48 -12.64
N ILE A 460 -10.02 -10.24 -13.66
CA ILE A 460 -8.75 -10.95 -13.87
C ILE A 460 -7.65 -10.28 -13.06
N ASP A 461 -6.88 -11.10 -12.34
CA ASP A 461 -5.66 -10.69 -11.65
C ASP A 461 -5.91 -9.45 -10.77
N PHE A 462 -6.98 -9.51 -9.98
CA PHE A 462 -7.41 -8.46 -9.03
C PHE A 462 -7.63 -7.06 -9.68
N GLY A 463 -7.88 -7.03 -11.00
CA GLY A 463 -8.08 -5.80 -11.74
C GLY A 463 -6.79 -5.18 -12.26
N ASN A 464 -5.69 -5.93 -12.36
CA ASN A 464 -4.43 -5.47 -12.96
C ASN A 464 -4.65 -4.86 -14.36
N GLY A 465 -5.53 -5.46 -15.18
CA GLY A 465 -5.93 -4.91 -16.48
C GLY A 465 -6.53 -3.49 -16.44
N TYR A 466 -7.06 -3.09 -15.29
CA TYR A 466 -7.65 -1.79 -14.99
C TYR A 466 -6.76 -1.00 -14.03
N TYR A 467 -5.45 -1.28 -14.02
CA TYR A 467 -4.44 -0.56 -13.24
C TYR A 467 -4.59 -0.66 -11.72
N ASN A 468 -5.35 -1.64 -11.21
CA ASN A 468 -5.33 -1.95 -9.79
C ASN A 468 -4.01 -2.64 -9.44
N ASP A 469 -3.47 -2.32 -8.26
CA ASP A 469 -2.49 -3.17 -7.57
C ASP A 469 -1.15 -3.36 -8.29
N HIS A 470 -0.83 -2.54 -9.28
CA HIS A 470 0.43 -2.63 -10.03
C HIS A 470 1.65 -2.63 -9.10
N HIS A 471 1.69 -1.73 -8.12
CA HIS A 471 2.77 -1.69 -7.13
C HIS A 471 2.85 -2.96 -6.25
N PHE A 472 1.73 -3.62 -5.93
CA PHE A 472 1.76 -4.90 -5.21
C PHE A 472 2.36 -6.00 -6.09
N HIS A 473 1.83 -6.17 -7.31
CA HIS A 473 2.23 -7.25 -8.22
C HIS A 473 3.69 -7.06 -8.67
N TYR A 474 4.03 -5.86 -9.13
CA TYR A 474 5.30 -5.59 -9.79
C TYR A 474 6.46 -5.49 -8.79
N GLY A 475 6.17 -5.15 -7.53
CA GLY A 475 7.14 -5.24 -6.44
C GLY A 475 7.78 -6.62 -6.32
N TYR A 476 6.95 -7.67 -6.40
CA TYR A 476 7.44 -9.04 -6.36
C TYR A 476 8.29 -9.38 -7.58
N PHE A 477 7.88 -8.97 -8.78
CA PHE A 477 8.62 -9.24 -10.02
C PHE A 477 9.99 -8.58 -10.03
N LEU A 478 10.04 -7.31 -9.60
CA LEU A 478 11.29 -6.55 -9.50
C LEU A 478 12.21 -7.16 -8.44
N THR A 479 11.67 -7.66 -7.33
CA THR A 479 12.43 -8.41 -6.33
C THR A 479 13.08 -9.65 -6.94
N VAL A 480 12.31 -10.48 -7.63
CA VAL A 480 12.82 -11.72 -8.25
C VAL A 480 13.87 -11.42 -9.31
N ALA A 481 13.58 -10.48 -10.22
CA ALA A 481 14.50 -10.07 -11.26
C ALA A 481 15.81 -9.50 -10.69
N ALA A 482 15.73 -8.70 -9.62
CA ALA A 482 16.90 -8.13 -8.96
C ALA A 482 17.79 -9.22 -8.33
N VAL A 483 17.19 -10.24 -7.71
CA VAL A 483 17.94 -11.37 -7.15
C VAL A 483 18.62 -12.20 -8.23
N ILE A 484 17.95 -12.48 -9.36
CA ILE A 484 18.59 -13.15 -10.51
C ILE A 484 19.78 -12.32 -11.01
N ALA A 485 19.54 -11.03 -11.27
CA ALA A 485 20.54 -10.11 -11.81
C ALA A 485 21.75 -9.92 -10.89
N LYS A 486 21.55 -9.91 -9.56
CA LYS A 486 22.64 -9.83 -8.57
C LYS A 486 23.64 -10.98 -8.71
N TYR A 487 23.20 -12.16 -9.14
CA TYR A 487 24.03 -13.36 -9.28
C TYR A 487 24.29 -13.79 -10.73
N ASP A 488 23.70 -13.10 -11.72
CA ASP A 488 23.91 -13.35 -13.15
C ASP A 488 23.87 -12.06 -13.97
N ALA A 489 25.06 -11.49 -14.22
CA ALA A 489 25.23 -10.29 -15.02
C ALA A 489 24.87 -10.49 -16.51
N THR A 490 24.97 -11.72 -17.04
CA THR A 490 24.59 -12.02 -18.43
C THR A 490 23.08 -11.97 -18.58
N TRP A 491 22.34 -12.57 -17.64
CA TRP A 491 20.89 -12.49 -17.59
C TRP A 491 20.42 -11.04 -17.45
N LEU A 492 21.07 -10.25 -16.58
CA LEU A 492 20.77 -8.82 -16.45
C LEU A 492 20.95 -8.09 -17.80
N ALA A 493 22.10 -8.28 -18.47
CA ALA A 493 22.35 -7.64 -19.76
C ALA A 493 21.31 -8.01 -20.83
N GLN A 494 20.79 -9.23 -20.79
CA GLN A 494 19.80 -9.73 -21.75
C GLN A 494 18.37 -9.21 -21.48
N HIS A 495 17.98 -9.10 -20.21
CA HIS A 495 16.57 -8.88 -19.83
C HIS A 495 16.27 -7.52 -19.20
N LYS A 496 17.29 -6.68 -18.97
CA LYS A 496 17.15 -5.37 -18.31
C LYS A 496 16.04 -4.50 -18.90
N ASP A 497 15.98 -4.36 -20.22
CA ASP A 497 15.00 -3.46 -20.85
C ASP A 497 13.56 -3.95 -20.67
N PHE A 498 13.35 -5.27 -20.69
CA PHE A 498 12.06 -5.87 -20.45
C PHE A 498 11.59 -5.61 -19.01
N ILE A 499 12.45 -5.84 -18.02
CA ILE A 499 12.13 -5.60 -16.61
C ILE A 499 11.93 -4.11 -16.31
N ASN A 500 12.68 -3.23 -17.00
CA ASN A 500 12.55 -1.79 -16.84
C ASN A 500 11.15 -1.26 -17.21
N TRP A 501 10.34 -1.94 -18.02
CA TRP A 501 8.95 -1.52 -18.26
C TRP A 501 8.09 -1.59 -17.00
N PHE A 502 8.30 -2.57 -16.14
CA PHE A 502 7.60 -2.68 -14.85
C PHE A 502 8.13 -1.65 -13.84
N ALA A 503 9.45 -1.41 -13.83
CA ALA A 503 10.02 -0.35 -12.99
C ALA A 503 9.53 1.05 -13.41
N ARG A 504 9.40 1.31 -14.72
CA ARG A 504 8.85 2.57 -15.25
C ARG A 504 7.39 2.78 -14.86
N ASP A 505 6.62 1.71 -14.67
CA ASP A 505 5.23 1.84 -14.24
C ASP A 505 5.10 2.37 -12.81
N ILE A 506 5.88 1.81 -11.88
CA ILE A 506 5.71 2.08 -10.44
C ILE A 506 6.72 3.09 -9.85
N ILE A 507 7.89 3.29 -10.47
CA ILE A 507 8.95 4.21 -9.97
C ILE A 507 9.51 5.19 -11.01
N ASN A 508 8.80 5.48 -12.11
CA ASN A 508 9.24 6.53 -13.03
C ASN A 508 9.22 7.91 -12.32
N PRO A 509 10.36 8.63 -12.23
CA PRO A 509 10.42 9.92 -11.56
C PRO A 509 10.08 11.11 -12.48
N SER A 510 9.74 10.85 -13.75
CA SER A 510 9.83 11.85 -14.82
C SER A 510 8.60 11.87 -15.74
N PRO A 511 7.97 13.03 -15.96
CA PRO A 511 6.91 13.17 -16.96
C PRO A 511 7.46 13.17 -18.40
N GLN A 512 8.79 13.05 -18.59
CA GLN A 512 9.41 12.94 -19.91
C GLN A 512 9.39 11.51 -20.45
N ASP A 513 8.94 10.51 -19.68
CA ASP A 513 8.64 9.17 -20.22
C ASP A 513 7.37 9.24 -21.09
N PRO A 514 7.44 8.93 -22.41
CA PRO A 514 6.29 9.02 -23.29
C PRO A 514 5.33 7.82 -23.20
N TYR A 515 5.57 6.86 -22.29
CA TYR A 515 4.79 5.63 -22.17
C TYR A 515 4.27 5.35 -20.76
N PHE A 516 4.85 5.95 -19.71
CA PHE A 516 4.45 5.71 -18.32
C PHE A 516 4.29 7.04 -17.55
N PRO A 517 3.27 7.16 -16.68
CA PRO A 517 3.12 8.32 -15.81
C PRO A 517 4.21 8.35 -14.75
N VAL A 518 4.33 9.47 -14.02
CA VAL A 518 5.23 9.56 -12.85
C VAL A 518 4.63 8.72 -11.73
N THR A 519 5.39 7.73 -11.22
CA THR A 519 5.03 6.85 -10.08
C THR A 519 3.53 6.53 -9.98
N ARG A 520 3.00 5.71 -10.90
CA ARG A 520 1.55 5.57 -11.16
C ARG A 520 0.65 5.53 -9.93
N CYS A 521 0.97 4.68 -8.95
CA CYS A 521 0.15 4.43 -7.76
C CYS A 521 0.36 5.48 -6.65
N ARG A 522 1.39 6.32 -6.74
CA ARG A 522 1.79 7.22 -5.65
C ARG A 522 1.00 8.54 -5.68
N ASP A 523 0.29 8.84 -4.59
CA ASP A 523 -0.26 10.18 -4.34
C ASP A 523 0.57 10.88 -3.26
N TRP A 524 1.48 11.78 -3.67
CA TRP A 524 2.41 12.41 -2.74
C TRP A 524 1.74 13.36 -1.76
N PHE A 525 0.57 13.91 -2.08
CA PHE A 525 -0.19 14.73 -1.12
C PHE A 525 -0.95 13.87 -0.10
N ALA A 526 -1.46 12.69 -0.51
CA ALA A 526 -2.03 11.72 0.43
C ALA A 526 -0.97 11.09 1.33
N GLY A 527 0.29 11.07 0.90
CA GLY A 527 1.41 10.53 1.66
C GLY A 527 1.56 9.02 1.55
N HIS A 528 0.65 8.32 0.86
CA HIS A 528 0.71 6.89 0.55
C HIS A 528 0.22 6.61 -0.88
N SER A 529 0.23 5.34 -1.28
CA SER A 529 -0.24 4.88 -2.59
C SER A 529 -1.74 4.59 -2.60
N TRP A 530 -2.35 4.66 -3.78
CA TRP A 530 -3.70 4.15 -4.04
C TRP A 530 -3.62 2.87 -4.89
N ALA A 531 -4.24 1.82 -4.39
CA ALA A 531 -4.36 0.51 -5.01
C ALA A 531 -5.30 0.54 -6.20
N SER A 532 -6.49 1.13 -6.03
CA SER A 532 -7.46 1.24 -7.13
C SER A 532 -6.95 2.08 -8.28
N GLY A 533 -7.09 1.50 -9.47
CA GLY A 533 -6.98 2.15 -10.77
C GLY A 533 -8.34 2.57 -11.30
N ILE A 534 -8.63 2.22 -12.55
CA ILE A 534 -9.76 2.73 -13.32
C ILE A 534 -10.99 1.81 -13.33
N ALA A 535 -10.94 0.68 -12.62
CA ALA A 535 -12.07 -0.22 -12.48
C ALA A 535 -13.30 0.53 -11.92
N ASN A 536 -14.50 0.11 -12.35
CA ASN A 536 -15.77 0.67 -11.88
C ASN A 536 -15.87 2.20 -12.03
N GLY A 537 -15.35 2.74 -13.15
CA GLY A 537 -15.34 4.17 -13.44
C GLY A 537 -14.40 4.98 -12.56
N ALA A 538 -13.34 4.34 -12.07
CA ALA A 538 -12.41 4.89 -11.11
C ALA A 538 -13.14 5.49 -9.89
N GLY A 539 -14.02 4.71 -9.25
CA GLY A 539 -14.76 5.12 -8.04
C GLY A 539 -13.86 5.48 -6.84
N SER A 540 -14.38 5.39 -5.62
CA SER A 540 -13.63 5.66 -4.39
C SER A 540 -12.21 5.10 -4.44
N ARG A 541 -11.22 5.91 -4.05
CA ARG A 541 -9.83 5.45 -3.96
C ARG A 541 -9.67 4.61 -2.70
N ASP A 542 -8.92 3.52 -2.80
CA ASP A 542 -8.68 2.60 -1.70
C ASP A 542 -7.21 2.16 -1.66
N GLN A 543 -6.80 1.75 -0.48
CA GLN A 543 -5.54 1.07 -0.20
C GLN A 543 -5.78 0.11 0.96
N GLU A 544 -5.46 -1.17 0.76
CA GLU A 544 -5.59 -2.21 1.78
C GLU A 544 -4.22 -2.55 2.38
N SER A 545 -3.37 -3.23 1.60
CA SER A 545 -2.09 -3.76 2.10
C SER A 545 -0.97 -2.74 2.04
N THR A 546 -0.68 -2.12 3.19
CA THR A 546 0.49 -1.22 3.30
C THR A 546 1.82 -1.95 3.25
N GLY A 547 1.89 -3.17 3.76
CA GLY A 547 3.10 -4.00 3.69
C GLY A 547 3.47 -4.34 2.24
N GLU A 548 2.49 -4.59 1.38
CA GLU A 548 2.71 -4.82 -0.04
C GLU A 548 3.06 -3.53 -0.80
N ALA A 549 2.48 -2.37 -0.46
CA ALA A 549 2.90 -1.11 -1.05
C ALA A 549 4.37 -0.78 -0.74
N VAL A 550 4.79 -0.98 0.51
CA VAL A 550 6.20 -0.83 0.90
C VAL A 550 7.07 -1.83 0.14
N ASN A 551 6.61 -3.08 -0.01
CA ASN A 551 7.30 -4.09 -0.81
C ASN A 551 7.37 -3.72 -2.30
N GLY A 552 6.37 -3.05 -2.85
CA GLY A 552 6.34 -2.49 -4.20
C GLY A 552 7.58 -1.64 -4.49
N TYR A 553 7.78 -0.63 -3.66
CA TYR A 553 8.92 0.28 -3.79
C TYR A 553 10.24 -0.36 -3.33
N TYR A 554 10.21 -1.33 -2.42
CA TYR A 554 11.40 -2.09 -2.03
C TYR A 554 11.90 -3.00 -3.14
N GLY A 555 11.03 -3.72 -3.85
CA GLY A 555 11.41 -4.51 -5.03
C GLY A 555 12.02 -3.62 -6.12
N ALA A 556 11.46 -2.43 -6.31
CA ALA A 556 12.02 -1.43 -7.21
C ALA A 556 13.39 -0.90 -6.74
N LEU A 557 13.60 -0.71 -5.42
CA LEU A 557 14.91 -0.39 -4.84
C LEU A 557 15.95 -1.49 -5.12
N LEU A 558 15.58 -2.75 -4.93
CA LEU A 558 16.45 -3.89 -5.24
C LEU A 558 16.86 -3.89 -6.71
N TRP A 559 15.90 -3.73 -7.63
CA TRP A 559 16.17 -3.64 -9.06
C TRP A 559 17.06 -2.44 -9.41
N ALA A 560 16.74 -1.26 -8.88
CA ALA A 560 17.53 -0.05 -9.09
C ALA A 560 18.99 -0.26 -8.67
N SER A 561 19.23 -0.97 -7.57
CA SER A 561 20.58 -1.20 -7.04
C SER A 561 21.48 -2.10 -7.90
N VAL A 562 20.91 -2.90 -8.81
CA VAL A 562 21.67 -3.74 -9.76
C VAL A 562 21.62 -3.23 -11.20
N ALA A 563 20.55 -2.54 -11.58
CA ALA A 563 20.26 -2.23 -12.98
C ALA A 563 20.32 -0.73 -13.31
N LEU A 564 20.16 0.17 -12.34
CA LEU A 564 19.98 1.62 -12.56
C LEU A 564 21.06 2.46 -11.86
N SER A 565 21.02 3.78 -12.06
CA SER A 565 21.93 4.72 -11.38
C SER A 565 21.53 4.96 -9.92
N GLN A 566 22.46 5.53 -9.14
CA GLN A 566 22.26 5.88 -7.74
C GLN A 566 21.08 6.85 -7.50
N ASP A 567 20.74 7.68 -8.49
CA ASP A 567 19.59 8.59 -8.42
C ASP A 567 18.28 7.83 -8.25
N TYR A 568 18.08 6.74 -9.01
CA TYR A 568 16.88 5.90 -8.89
C TYR A 568 16.88 5.09 -7.60
N VAL A 569 18.05 4.69 -7.10
CA VAL A 569 18.19 4.06 -5.77
C VAL A 569 17.73 5.03 -4.68
N ASN A 570 18.16 6.29 -4.74
CA ASN A 570 17.77 7.32 -3.79
C ASN A 570 16.27 7.64 -3.89
N TYR A 571 15.73 7.71 -5.11
CA TYR A 571 14.31 7.91 -5.34
C TYR A 571 13.45 6.77 -4.78
N ALA A 572 13.83 5.52 -5.03
CA ALA A 572 13.15 4.35 -4.48
C ALA A 572 13.21 4.31 -2.94
N LYS A 573 14.34 4.71 -2.33
CA LYS A 573 14.44 4.87 -0.86
C LYS A 573 13.48 5.93 -0.31
N LEU A 574 13.31 7.06 -1.02
CA LEU A 574 12.34 8.08 -0.60
C LEU A 574 10.91 7.55 -0.73
N LEU A 575 10.57 6.85 -1.81
CA LEU A 575 9.26 6.21 -1.97
C LEU A 575 8.97 5.28 -0.79
N VAL A 576 9.89 4.36 -0.48
CA VAL A 576 9.79 3.47 0.69
C VAL A 576 9.58 4.28 1.98
N ALA A 577 10.41 5.29 2.25
CA ALA A 577 10.33 6.06 3.49
C ALA A 577 9.00 6.82 3.64
N THR A 578 8.49 7.38 2.54
CA THR A 578 7.20 8.09 2.56
C THR A 578 6.03 7.13 2.71
N GLU A 579 6.04 5.97 2.04
CA GLU A 579 4.99 4.96 2.14
C GLU A 579 4.94 4.36 3.56
N GLN A 580 6.10 4.10 4.17
CA GLN A 580 6.20 3.65 5.56
C GLN A 580 5.62 4.66 6.55
N GLN A 581 5.91 5.96 6.37
CA GLN A 581 5.29 6.99 7.21
C GLN A 581 3.78 7.05 7.00
N GLY A 582 3.31 6.96 5.75
CA GLY A 582 1.87 6.91 5.44
C GLY A 582 1.17 5.77 6.16
N ALA A 583 1.74 4.56 6.09
CA ALA A 583 1.24 3.37 6.79
C ALA A 583 1.21 3.57 8.32
N GLN A 584 2.31 4.06 8.91
CA GLN A 584 2.40 4.30 10.36
C GLN A 584 1.43 5.37 10.85
N VAL A 585 1.12 6.38 10.02
CA VAL A 585 0.18 7.44 10.42
C VAL A 585 -1.25 6.95 10.29
N TYR A 586 -1.61 6.28 9.20
CA TYR A 586 -3.02 6.02 8.87
C TYR A 586 -3.51 4.59 9.16
N TRP A 587 -2.61 3.60 9.19
CA TRP A 587 -2.98 2.21 9.51
C TRP A 587 -2.61 1.81 10.93
N HIS A 588 -1.50 2.33 11.47
CA HIS A 588 -1.05 1.95 12.81
C HIS A 588 -1.72 2.84 13.85
N LEU A 589 -2.64 2.27 14.63
CA LEU A 589 -3.43 3.03 15.59
C LEU A 589 -2.87 2.85 17.00
N TYR A 590 -2.72 3.96 17.71
CA TYR A 590 -2.17 3.98 19.06
C TYR A 590 -3.26 4.39 20.05
N PRO A 591 -3.86 3.45 20.81
CA PRO A 591 -4.88 3.77 21.82
C PRO A 591 -4.46 4.86 22.80
N GLN A 592 -3.16 4.97 23.06
CA GLN A 592 -2.57 5.92 24.01
C GLN A 592 -2.36 7.33 23.44
N GLN A 593 -2.52 7.55 22.13
CA GLN A 593 -2.31 8.87 21.52
C GLN A 593 -3.40 9.87 21.98
N SER A 594 -3.00 11.12 22.19
CA SER A 594 -3.90 12.19 22.62
C SER A 594 -4.97 12.49 21.56
N GLN A 595 -6.19 12.77 22.01
CA GLN A 595 -7.30 13.20 21.15
C GLN A 595 -7.07 14.61 20.57
N THR A 596 -6.24 15.42 21.23
CA THR A 596 -5.97 16.82 20.85
C THR A 596 -4.63 17.02 20.14
N ASP A 597 -3.87 15.94 19.94
CA ASP A 597 -2.64 15.99 19.16
C ASP A 597 -2.97 16.35 17.70
N PRO A 598 -2.48 17.48 17.17
CA PRO A 598 -2.77 17.86 15.79
C PRO A 598 -2.21 16.88 14.76
N ASN A 599 -1.29 15.99 15.14
CA ASN A 599 -0.73 14.95 14.28
C ASN A 599 -1.43 13.59 14.45
N ASN A 600 -2.51 13.52 15.22
CA ASN A 600 -3.34 12.33 15.31
C ASN A 600 -4.42 12.33 14.21
N PRO A 601 -4.42 11.37 13.27
CA PRO A 601 -5.46 11.29 12.24
C PRO A 601 -6.83 10.84 12.78
N TYR A 602 -6.86 10.19 13.93
CA TYR A 602 -8.07 9.62 14.53
C TYR A 602 -8.22 10.14 15.97
N PRO A 603 -8.70 11.39 16.17
CA PRO A 603 -8.96 11.95 17.50
C PRO A 603 -9.97 11.14 18.33
N GLU A 604 -10.79 10.32 17.70
CA GLU A 604 -11.79 9.45 18.33
C GLU A 604 -11.12 8.23 19.04
N PRO A 605 -11.23 8.09 20.38
CA PRO A 605 -10.62 6.97 21.10
C PRO A 605 -11.11 5.59 20.64
N ALA A 606 -12.39 5.50 20.32
CA ALA A 606 -13.00 4.24 19.90
C ALA A 606 -12.41 3.72 18.58
N VAL A 607 -12.02 4.63 17.68
CA VAL A 607 -11.31 4.29 16.43
C VAL A 607 -9.91 3.77 16.76
N ARG A 608 -9.17 4.47 17.64
CA ARG A 608 -7.81 4.05 18.00
C ARG A 608 -7.76 2.71 18.73
N ASN A 609 -8.83 2.34 19.42
CA ASN A 609 -8.97 1.02 20.04
C ASN A 609 -9.11 -0.14 19.04
N LEU A 610 -9.27 0.14 17.74
CA LEU A 610 -9.16 -0.88 16.69
C LEU A 610 -7.71 -1.34 16.48
N VAL A 611 -6.71 -0.58 16.94
CA VAL A 611 -5.26 -0.86 16.89
C VAL A 611 -4.65 -0.90 15.48
N THR A 612 -5.39 -1.35 14.47
CA THR A 612 -4.95 -1.36 13.08
C THR A 612 -6.14 -1.13 12.14
N MET A 613 -5.91 -0.39 11.06
CA MET A 613 -6.85 -0.35 9.93
C MET A 613 -6.58 -1.53 8.99
N GLY A 614 -7.63 -1.99 8.32
CA GLY A 614 -7.52 -2.91 7.18
C GLY A 614 -7.54 -2.12 5.87
N ASN A 615 -8.58 -1.32 5.69
CA ASN A 615 -8.78 -0.50 4.50
C ASN A 615 -8.83 1.00 4.84
N VAL A 616 -8.15 1.80 4.01
CA VAL A 616 -8.28 3.26 4.00
C VAL A 616 -8.78 3.66 2.62
N GLU A 617 -10.00 4.18 2.57
CA GLU A 617 -10.56 4.86 1.42
C GLU A 617 -10.65 6.37 1.67
N ASP A 618 -11.03 7.11 0.65
CA ASP A 618 -11.26 8.55 0.71
C ASP A 618 -12.43 8.95 1.62
N TRP A 619 -13.54 8.19 1.58
CA TRP A 619 -14.76 8.48 2.35
C TRP A 619 -14.99 7.52 3.54
N GLN A 620 -14.34 6.35 3.57
CA GLN A 620 -14.45 5.37 4.66
C GLN A 620 -13.06 4.78 5.00
N SER A 621 -12.77 4.55 6.28
CA SER A 621 -11.57 3.80 6.67
C SER A 621 -11.87 2.96 7.91
N GLY A 622 -11.42 1.70 7.96
CA GLY A 622 -11.80 0.82 9.06
C GLY A 622 -11.02 -0.47 9.17
N ALA A 623 -11.30 -1.19 10.26
CA ALA A 623 -10.74 -2.51 10.57
C ALA A 623 -11.60 -3.62 9.92
N TRP A 624 -11.47 -3.73 8.60
CA TRP A 624 -12.09 -4.77 7.78
C TRP A 624 -11.29 -4.96 6.48
N LEU A 625 -11.48 -6.11 5.85
CA LEU A 625 -10.86 -6.54 4.60
C LEU A 625 -11.95 -6.82 3.56
N PHE A 626 -11.59 -6.85 2.28
CA PHE A 626 -12.55 -7.17 1.21
C PHE A 626 -13.20 -8.56 1.34
N TRP A 627 -12.61 -9.46 2.16
CA TRP A 627 -13.10 -10.82 2.40
C TRP A 627 -13.51 -11.11 3.85
N GLY A 628 -13.32 -10.19 4.81
CA GLY A 628 -13.55 -10.51 6.21
C GLY A 628 -13.18 -9.43 7.22
N ASN A 629 -13.31 -9.75 8.51
CA ASN A 629 -13.03 -8.83 9.62
C ASN A 629 -12.25 -9.48 10.76
N GLN A 630 -11.56 -10.59 10.47
CA GLN A 630 -10.73 -11.29 11.43
C GLN A 630 -9.51 -10.42 11.80
N LYS A 631 -9.29 -10.16 13.09
CA LYS A 631 -8.28 -9.19 13.57
C LYS A 631 -6.86 -9.57 13.17
N SER A 632 -6.55 -10.85 13.21
CA SER A 632 -5.26 -11.41 12.81
C SER A 632 -5.01 -11.22 11.32
N GLU A 633 -6.01 -11.39 10.46
CA GLU A 633 -5.88 -11.11 9.02
C GLU A 633 -5.73 -9.61 8.76
N ILE A 634 -6.55 -8.77 9.41
CA ILE A 634 -6.47 -7.30 9.32
C ILE A 634 -5.07 -6.82 9.70
N ALA A 635 -4.47 -7.37 10.75
CA ALA A 635 -3.12 -7.01 11.17
C ALA A 635 -2.05 -7.56 10.23
N ALA A 636 -2.15 -8.85 9.85
CA ALA A 636 -1.15 -9.53 9.05
C ALA A 636 -1.04 -8.94 7.63
N ILE A 637 -2.15 -8.47 7.05
CA ILE A 637 -2.14 -7.84 5.72
C ILE A 637 -1.31 -6.54 5.68
N GLN A 638 -1.16 -5.84 6.83
CA GLN A 638 -0.31 -4.65 6.95
C GLN A 638 1.16 -4.99 7.21
N MET A 639 1.44 -6.25 7.52
CA MET A 639 2.77 -6.72 7.84
C MET A 639 3.42 -7.45 6.67
N LEU A 640 2.67 -8.27 5.93
CA LEU A 640 3.22 -9.05 4.83
C LEU A 640 3.63 -8.18 3.63
N PRO A 641 4.61 -8.61 2.82
CA PRO A 641 5.49 -9.76 3.02
C PRO A 641 6.58 -9.48 4.07
N ILE A 642 7.13 -10.54 4.67
CA ILE A 642 8.24 -10.41 5.63
C ILE A 642 9.54 -10.16 4.89
N THR A 643 9.98 -8.91 4.87
CA THR A 643 11.21 -8.45 4.21
C THR A 643 12.04 -7.60 5.17
N PRO A 644 13.38 -7.50 4.98
CA PRO A 644 14.23 -6.70 5.87
C PRO A 644 13.77 -5.25 6.02
N ILE A 645 13.25 -4.63 4.95
CA ILE A 645 12.85 -3.22 4.97
C ILE A 645 11.68 -2.94 5.91
N ASN A 646 10.79 -3.93 6.10
CA ASN A 646 9.61 -3.80 6.95
C ASN A 646 9.96 -3.79 8.44
N GLU A 647 11.21 -4.04 8.82
CA GLU A 647 11.71 -3.71 10.16
C GLU A 647 11.35 -2.29 10.59
N VAL A 648 11.47 -1.33 9.66
CA VAL A 648 11.20 0.09 9.91
C VAL A 648 9.71 0.35 10.07
N LEU A 649 8.86 -0.45 9.41
CA LEU A 649 7.41 -0.36 9.50
C LEU A 649 6.90 -0.82 10.87
N TYR A 650 7.45 -1.92 11.40
CA TYR A 650 7.00 -2.58 12.63
C TYR A 650 7.50 -1.91 13.92
N ASP A 651 6.99 -0.72 14.25
CA ASP A 651 7.37 -0.09 15.51
C ASP A 651 6.97 -0.94 16.73
N THR A 652 7.78 -0.88 17.79
CA THR A 652 7.64 -1.77 18.95
C THR A 652 6.35 -1.53 19.74
N GLN A 653 5.79 -0.31 19.72
CA GLN A 653 4.56 -0.02 20.44
C GLN A 653 3.37 -0.63 19.71
N TRP A 654 3.28 -0.43 18.39
CA TRP A 654 2.19 -0.96 17.58
C TRP A 654 2.18 -2.48 17.56
N VAL A 655 3.32 -3.16 17.35
CA VAL A 655 3.33 -4.64 17.33
C VAL A 655 2.94 -5.26 18.68
N ASN A 656 3.26 -4.61 19.81
CA ASN A 656 2.78 -5.04 21.11
C ASN A 656 1.26 -4.85 21.25
N ASN A 657 0.74 -3.70 20.81
CA ASN A 657 -0.71 -3.44 20.81
C ASN A 657 -1.45 -4.46 19.93
N VAL A 658 -0.95 -4.75 18.73
CA VAL A 658 -1.52 -5.74 17.81
C VAL A 658 -1.51 -7.13 18.43
N TRP A 659 -0.39 -7.54 19.02
CA TRP A 659 -0.27 -8.85 19.67
C TRP A 659 -1.34 -9.03 20.76
N SER A 660 -1.53 -8.03 21.62
CA SER A 660 -2.58 -8.06 22.65
C SER A 660 -3.99 -7.99 22.04
N TYR A 661 -4.20 -7.17 21.01
CA TYR A 661 -5.50 -6.98 20.36
C TYR A 661 -6.03 -8.25 19.68
N ALA A 662 -5.15 -9.01 19.04
CA ALA A 662 -5.46 -10.23 18.29
C ALA A 662 -5.18 -11.52 19.09
N GLN A 663 -4.79 -11.43 20.37
CA GLN A 663 -4.31 -12.57 21.16
C GLN A 663 -5.27 -13.77 21.14
N ASN A 664 -6.59 -13.53 21.23
CA ASN A 664 -7.60 -14.60 21.22
C ASN A 664 -7.61 -15.38 19.91
N GLU A 665 -7.35 -14.72 18.77
CA GLU A 665 -7.29 -15.36 17.45
C GLU A 665 -5.92 -16.02 17.22
N ILE A 666 -4.85 -15.42 17.73
CA ILE A 666 -3.50 -15.99 17.66
C ILE A 666 -3.44 -17.35 18.38
N VAL A 667 -4.13 -17.51 19.52
CA VAL A 667 -4.15 -18.79 20.27
C VAL A 667 -5.20 -19.79 19.76
N ASP A 668 -6.17 -19.37 18.94
CA ASP A 668 -7.25 -20.23 18.47
C ASP A 668 -6.74 -21.16 17.36
N PRO A 669 -6.64 -22.48 17.57
CA PRO A 669 -6.04 -23.42 16.62
C PRO A 669 -6.75 -23.51 15.26
N THR A 670 -7.95 -22.95 15.11
CA THR A 670 -8.67 -22.89 13.83
C THR A 670 -8.13 -21.83 12.87
N ILE A 671 -7.43 -20.82 13.39
CA ILE A 671 -6.76 -19.82 12.57
C ILE A 671 -5.53 -20.44 11.88
N ALA A 672 -5.31 -20.13 10.61
CA ALA A 672 -4.19 -20.67 9.85
C ALA A 672 -2.85 -20.09 10.33
N ASP A 673 -1.82 -20.93 10.38
CA ASP A 673 -0.45 -20.50 10.68
C ASP A 673 0.10 -19.53 9.61
N ASP A 674 -0.48 -19.54 8.40
CA ASP A 674 -0.11 -18.65 7.28
C ASP A 674 -0.20 -17.17 7.68
N TRP A 675 -1.25 -16.78 8.42
CA TRP A 675 -1.39 -15.42 8.95
C TRP A 675 -0.57 -15.21 10.23
N ARG A 676 -0.52 -16.23 11.11
CA ARG A 676 0.21 -16.12 12.38
C ARG A 676 1.71 -15.90 12.17
N CYS A 677 2.31 -16.54 11.17
CA CYS A 677 3.75 -16.44 10.93
C CYS A 677 4.18 -14.99 10.72
N VAL A 678 3.42 -14.24 9.91
CA VAL A 678 3.69 -12.82 9.64
C VAL A 678 3.60 -11.98 10.91
N MET A 679 2.59 -12.24 11.75
CA MET A 679 2.43 -11.54 13.03
C MET A 679 3.55 -11.87 14.02
N ILE A 680 3.99 -13.13 14.07
CA ILE A 680 5.10 -13.58 14.92
C ILE A 680 6.41 -12.90 14.49
N ALA A 681 6.71 -12.87 13.20
CA ALA A 681 7.87 -12.16 12.67
C ALA A 681 7.84 -10.67 13.02
N ALA A 682 6.71 -9.98 12.83
CA ALA A 682 6.59 -8.57 13.20
C ALA A 682 6.75 -8.36 14.71
N TYR A 683 6.16 -9.22 15.55
CA TYR A 683 6.27 -9.15 17.01
C TYR A 683 7.71 -9.29 17.50
N ALA A 684 8.58 -9.96 16.74
CA ALA A 684 9.99 -10.11 17.06
C ALA A 684 10.75 -8.77 17.11
N ASN A 685 10.25 -7.70 16.49
CA ASN A 685 10.82 -6.36 16.65
C ASN A 685 10.81 -5.89 18.12
N ALA A 686 9.81 -6.33 18.90
CA ALA A 686 9.70 -6.01 20.33
C ALA A 686 10.15 -7.17 21.23
N ASN A 687 9.83 -8.42 20.86
CA ASN A 687 10.00 -9.59 21.72
C ASN A 687 10.61 -10.79 20.96
N PRO A 688 11.88 -10.73 20.54
CA PRO A 688 12.46 -11.70 19.62
C PRO A 688 12.53 -13.13 20.19
N GLN A 689 12.84 -13.31 21.49
CA GLN A 689 12.87 -14.64 22.11
C GLN A 689 11.47 -15.30 22.14
N THR A 690 10.44 -14.51 22.48
CA THR A 690 9.06 -14.99 22.49
C THR A 690 8.63 -15.35 21.08
N ALA A 691 8.90 -14.47 20.11
CA ALA A 691 8.60 -14.74 18.70
C ALA A 691 9.29 -16.01 18.18
N ALA A 692 10.56 -16.24 18.53
CA ALA A 692 11.26 -17.48 18.17
C ALA A 692 10.56 -18.72 18.75
N ALA A 693 10.18 -18.71 20.03
CA ALA A 693 9.48 -19.81 20.66
C ALA A 693 8.11 -20.10 20.01
N TRP A 694 7.37 -19.06 19.62
CA TRP A 694 6.12 -19.19 18.87
C TRP A 694 6.36 -19.74 17.46
N SER A 695 7.36 -19.21 16.76
CA SER A 695 7.75 -19.64 15.42
C SER A 695 8.06 -21.14 15.37
N ALA A 696 8.65 -21.72 16.43
CA ALA A 696 8.97 -23.16 16.53
C ALA A 696 7.76 -24.11 16.52
N ASN A 697 6.54 -23.56 16.63
CA ASN A 697 5.28 -24.32 16.64
C ASN A 697 4.46 -24.14 15.35
N LEU A 698 4.90 -23.26 14.45
CA LEU A 698 4.26 -23.08 13.15
C LEU A 698 4.40 -24.34 12.30
N THR A 699 3.34 -24.65 11.55
CA THR A 699 3.30 -25.81 10.66
C THR A 699 3.18 -25.45 9.18
N THR A 700 2.94 -24.17 8.86
CA THR A 700 2.92 -23.60 7.51
C THR A 700 3.26 -22.10 7.59
N TRP A 701 3.70 -21.51 6.48
CA TRP A 701 4.15 -20.11 6.35
C TRP A 701 3.46 -19.38 5.20
N GLY A 702 2.34 -19.92 4.68
CA GLY A 702 1.67 -19.42 3.49
C GLY A 702 2.51 -19.54 2.21
N SER A 703 2.05 -18.90 1.14
CA SER A 703 2.75 -18.85 -0.15
C SER A 703 3.81 -17.74 -0.22
N GLY A 704 3.67 -16.68 0.58
CA GLY A 704 4.53 -15.48 0.55
C GLY A 704 5.68 -15.47 1.58
N ASN A 705 5.84 -16.51 2.39
CA ASN A 705 6.92 -16.61 3.39
C ASN A 705 7.47 -18.05 3.46
N THR A 706 8.63 -18.21 4.10
CA THR A 706 9.30 -19.50 4.27
C THR A 706 9.74 -19.66 5.73
N PHE A 707 9.95 -20.90 6.18
CA PHE A 707 10.51 -21.12 7.52
C PHE A 707 11.86 -20.43 7.68
N THR A 708 12.71 -20.52 6.65
CA THR A 708 14.04 -19.93 6.69
C THR A 708 13.96 -18.41 6.80
N ASN A 709 13.08 -17.76 6.04
CA ASN A 709 12.93 -16.31 6.11
C ASN A 709 12.32 -15.86 7.43
N GLU A 710 11.30 -16.56 7.93
CA GLU A 710 10.69 -16.33 9.25
C GLU A 710 11.75 -16.30 10.35
N LEU A 711 12.52 -17.39 10.49
CA LEU A 711 13.50 -17.52 11.56
C LEU A 711 14.71 -16.61 11.36
N PHE A 712 15.12 -16.36 10.12
CA PHE A 712 16.19 -15.41 9.82
C PHE A 712 15.77 -13.97 10.15
N PHE A 713 14.53 -13.59 9.86
CA PHE A 713 13.99 -12.28 10.22
C PHE A 713 14.00 -12.11 11.74
N ILE A 714 13.42 -13.07 12.48
CA ILE A 714 13.42 -13.09 13.95
C ILE A 714 14.84 -13.03 14.53
N GLY A 715 15.74 -13.85 14.01
CA GLY A 715 17.12 -13.95 14.48
C GLY A 715 18.00 -12.73 14.15
N THR A 716 17.50 -11.76 13.37
CA THR A 716 18.21 -10.52 13.04
C THR A 716 17.58 -9.27 13.68
N ARG A 717 16.59 -9.43 14.55
CA ARG A 717 15.94 -8.32 15.28
C ARG A 717 16.87 -7.71 16.34
N PRO A 718 16.61 -6.48 16.81
CA PRO A 718 17.29 -5.94 17.97
C PRO A 718 17.11 -6.87 19.18
N ASN A 719 18.20 -7.21 19.86
CA ASN A 719 18.19 -8.11 21.02
C ASN A 719 18.69 -7.38 22.29
N PRO A 720 17.88 -6.49 22.89
CA PRO A 720 18.31 -5.68 24.02
C PRO A 720 18.55 -6.50 25.29
N SER A 721 17.98 -7.71 25.41
CA SER A 721 18.17 -8.58 26.57
C SER A 721 19.52 -9.32 26.56
N GLY A 722 20.17 -9.40 25.39
CA GLY A 722 21.40 -10.17 25.17
C GLY A 722 21.24 -11.69 25.33
N GLN A 723 20.03 -12.19 25.59
CA GLN A 723 19.77 -13.62 25.70
C GLN A 723 19.66 -14.25 24.31
N PRO A 724 20.09 -15.52 24.14
CA PRO A 724 19.94 -16.23 22.86
C PRO A 724 18.51 -16.11 22.30
N ILE A 725 18.36 -15.57 21.08
CA ILE A 725 17.04 -15.45 20.43
C ILE A 725 16.41 -16.83 20.26
N CYS A 726 17.16 -17.79 19.69
CA CYS A 726 16.77 -19.18 19.57
C CYS A 726 17.39 -20.01 20.71
N GLY A 727 17.10 -19.60 21.95
CA GLY A 727 17.62 -20.26 23.16
C GLY A 727 16.95 -21.60 23.49
N THR A 728 17.00 -22.01 24.76
CA THR A 728 16.44 -23.29 25.25
C THR A 728 14.94 -23.47 24.98
N ASN A 729 14.22 -22.37 24.73
CA ASN A 729 12.79 -22.36 24.44
C ASN A 729 12.45 -22.47 22.94
N PHE A 730 13.45 -22.66 22.07
CA PHE A 730 13.26 -22.99 20.65
C PHE A 730 13.39 -24.52 20.46
N PRO A 731 12.31 -25.30 20.61
CA PRO A 731 12.41 -26.75 20.59
C PRO A 731 12.67 -27.28 19.18
N GLN A 732 13.40 -28.40 19.10
CA GLN A 732 13.67 -29.14 17.87
C GLN A 732 13.21 -30.59 18.01
N ASN A 733 12.87 -31.23 16.88
CA ASN A 733 12.68 -32.68 16.88
C ASN A 733 14.02 -33.38 17.17
N PRO A 734 14.03 -34.58 17.77
CA PRO A 734 15.18 -35.46 17.73
C PRO A 734 15.38 -35.96 16.29
N TYR A 735 16.56 -35.71 15.70
CA TYR A 735 16.94 -36.16 14.36
C TYR A 735 18.04 -37.21 14.42
N GLY A 736 18.00 -38.18 13.50
CA GLY A 736 18.93 -39.33 13.47
C GLY A 736 18.23 -40.68 13.52
N ASN A 737 18.99 -41.74 13.84
CA ASN A 737 18.50 -43.11 13.89
C ASN A 737 18.12 -43.48 15.32
N PHE A 738 16.86 -43.88 15.53
CA PHE A 738 16.33 -44.17 16.85
C PHE A 738 15.53 -45.46 16.90
N LYS A 739 15.62 -46.15 18.03
CA LYS A 739 14.61 -47.08 18.51
C LYS A 739 13.67 -46.32 19.44
N ILE A 740 12.36 -46.52 19.30
CA ILE A 740 11.34 -45.78 20.06
C ILE A 740 10.81 -46.68 21.19
N GLN A 741 10.77 -46.18 22.42
CA GLN A 741 10.24 -46.87 23.59
C GLN A 741 9.05 -46.09 24.17
N ALA A 742 7.94 -46.77 24.46
CA ALA A 742 6.85 -46.19 25.23
C ALA A 742 7.30 -45.98 26.68
N ALA A 743 7.23 -44.73 27.16
CA ALA A 743 7.79 -44.35 28.45
C ALA A 743 7.03 -44.96 29.64
N THR A 744 5.73 -45.20 29.48
CA THR A 744 4.82 -45.75 30.51
C THR A 744 4.94 -47.25 30.67
N SER A 745 4.95 -48.02 29.57
CA SER A 745 5.03 -49.49 29.62
C SER A 745 6.48 -50.02 29.57
N GLY A 746 7.43 -49.22 29.12
CA GLY A 746 8.81 -49.65 28.86
C GLY A 746 8.96 -50.52 27.61
N GLN A 747 7.87 -50.80 26.89
CA GLN A 747 7.87 -51.61 25.67
C GLN A 747 8.39 -50.81 24.48
N TRP A 748 8.99 -51.53 23.53
CA TRP A 748 9.59 -50.94 22.34
C TRP A 748 8.63 -51.02 21.15
N VAL A 749 8.65 -49.98 20.32
CA VAL A 749 7.83 -49.90 19.12
C VAL A 749 8.39 -50.88 18.08
N VAL A 750 7.56 -51.83 17.69
CA VAL A 750 7.86 -52.84 16.67
C VAL A 750 6.86 -52.71 15.52
N PRO A 751 7.31 -52.85 14.26
CA PRO A 751 6.40 -53.00 13.13
C PRO A 751 5.79 -54.40 13.16
N ASN A 752 4.46 -54.49 13.10
CA ASN A 752 3.77 -55.76 12.92
C ASN A 752 4.13 -56.33 11.53
N SER A 753 4.72 -57.52 11.49
CA SER A 753 5.20 -58.14 10.24
C SER A 753 4.11 -58.42 9.21
N ALA A 754 2.83 -58.46 9.59
CA ALA A 754 1.71 -58.71 8.69
C ALA A 754 1.06 -57.42 8.15
N SER A 755 1.10 -56.31 8.88
CA SER A 755 0.35 -55.08 8.53
C SER A 755 1.18 -53.80 8.50
N SER A 756 2.47 -53.86 8.87
CA SER A 756 3.34 -52.69 9.09
C SER A 756 2.82 -51.69 10.15
N ASN A 757 1.79 -52.06 10.92
CA ASN A 757 1.27 -51.30 12.04
C ASN A 757 2.33 -51.16 13.13
N LEU A 758 2.48 -49.97 13.69
CA LEU A 758 3.41 -49.70 14.78
C LEU A 758 2.76 -49.95 16.13
N VAL A 759 3.32 -50.89 16.89
CA VAL A 759 2.78 -51.31 18.19
C VAL A 759 3.90 -51.28 19.23
N ALA A 760 3.66 -50.65 20.38
CA ALA A 760 4.56 -50.68 21.53
C ALA A 760 4.35 -51.98 22.32
N SER A 761 4.92 -53.08 21.85
CA SER A 761 4.79 -54.41 22.48
C SER A 761 6.10 -55.20 22.59
N GLY A 762 7.17 -54.71 21.97
CA GLY A 762 8.44 -55.42 21.85
C GLY A 762 9.47 -55.16 22.95
N SER A 763 10.64 -55.73 22.72
CA SER A 763 11.87 -55.55 23.50
C SER A 763 12.89 -54.71 22.72
N GLN A 764 13.98 -54.29 23.37
CA GLN A 764 15.03 -53.52 22.68
C GLN A 764 15.69 -54.30 21.53
N ALA A 765 15.73 -55.63 21.63
CA ALA A 765 16.38 -56.50 20.65
C ALA A 765 15.63 -56.55 19.31
N ASN A 766 14.30 -56.50 19.33
CA ASN A 766 13.45 -56.57 18.15
C ASN A 766 12.77 -55.24 17.77
N ALA A 767 13.08 -54.15 18.48
CA ALA A 767 12.60 -52.80 18.19
C ALA A 767 12.90 -52.37 16.75
N GLY A 768 11.93 -51.70 16.10
CA GLY A 768 12.17 -51.06 14.81
C GLY A 768 13.16 -49.91 14.94
N VAL A 769 14.04 -49.75 13.94
CA VAL A 769 14.94 -48.61 13.82
C VAL A 769 14.34 -47.60 12.84
N PHE A 770 14.10 -46.39 13.30
CA PHE A 770 13.49 -45.30 12.56
C PHE A 770 14.51 -44.19 12.29
N VAL A 771 14.56 -43.73 11.05
CA VAL A 771 15.28 -42.52 10.66
C VAL A 771 14.33 -41.34 10.85
N SER A 772 14.66 -40.45 11.79
CA SER A 772 14.02 -39.15 11.95
C SER A 772 14.77 -38.12 11.12
N ALA A 773 14.17 -37.66 10.01
CA ALA A 773 14.76 -36.69 9.10
C ALA A 773 14.10 -35.32 9.25
N TYR A 774 14.86 -34.26 9.00
CA TYR A 774 14.42 -32.89 9.19
C TYR A 774 13.35 -32.47 8.19
N THR A 775 12.32 -31.80 8.72
CA THR A 775 11.45 -30.90 7.98
C THR A 775 11.29 -29.63 8.84
N PRO A 776 10.95 -28.45 8.26
CA PRO A 776 10.71 -27.24 9.04
C PRO A 776 9.78 -27.46 10.23
N ASN A 777 10.27 -27.13 11.44
CA ASN A 777 9.62 -27.36 12.75
C ASN A 777 9.16 -28.79 13.06
N ALA A 778 9.48 -29.78 12.24
CA ALA A 778 8.97 -31.13 12.37
C ALA A 778 10.00 -32.14 11.87
N GLY A 779 9.56 -33.36 11.59
CA GLY A 779 10.39 -34.35 10.92
C GLY A 779 9.57 -35.51 10.40
N THR A 780 10.15 -36.26 9.47
CA THR A 780 9.58 -37.51 9.00
C THR A 780 10.16 -38.68 9.79
N LEU A 781 9.39 -39.72 10.04
CA LEU A 781 9.90 -40.99 10.57
C LEU A 781 9.90 -42.03 9.45
N LYS A 782 11.04 -42.65 9.17
CA LYS A 782 11.17 -43.71 8.16
C LYS A 782 11.68 -45.00 8.78
N LEU A 783 10.92 -46.08 8.66
CA LEU A 783 11.36 -47.38 9.15
C LEU A 783 12.45 -47.93 8.23
N THR A 784 13.61 -48.26 8.80
CA THR A 784 14.78 -48.71 8.04
C THR A 784 14.60 -50.10 7.41
N SER A 785 13.87 -51.00 8.08
CA SER A 785 13.74 -52.39 7.65
C SER A 785 12.94 -52.59 6.37
N ASN A 786 11.98 -51.70 6.08
CA ASN A 786 11.19 -51.74 4.85
C ASN A 786 11.35 -50.48 3.98
N ASN A 787 12.16 -49.52 4.40
CA ASN A 787 12.40 -48.25 3.71
C ASN A 787 11.11 -47.44 3.44
N GLN A 788 10.12 -47.52 4.33
CA GLN A 788 8.85 -46.80 4.22
C GLN A 788 8.69 -45.76 5.33
N TYR A 789 8.12 -44.61 4.99
CA TYR A 789 7.72 -43.57 5.91
C TYR A 789 6.52 -43.99 6.75
N VAL A 790 6.56 -43.59 8.02
CA VAL A 790 5.46 -43.73 8.98
C VAL A 790 4.37 -42.76 8.57
N THR A 791 3.17 -43.27 8.33
CA THR A 791 1.98 -42.51 7.97
C THR A 791 1.01 -42.45 9.14
N ALA A 792 0.46 -41.26 9.39
CA ALA A 792 -0.60 -41.01 10.34
C ALA A 792 -1.88 -40.62 9.60
N ASP A 793 -2.89 -41.45 9.74
CA ASP A 793 -4.18 -41.26 9.06
C ASP A 793 -4.91 -40.00 9.53
N GLN A 794 -5.60 -39.32 8.60
CA GLN A 794 -6.33 -38.08 8.88
C GLN A 794 -7.49 -38.29 9.87
N SER A 795 -8.16 -39.44 9.83
CA SER A 795 -9.32 -39.70 10.71
C SER A 795 -8.92 -40.02 12.16
N GLY A 796 -7.65 -40.40 12.39
CA GLY A 796 -7.16 -40.84 13.70
C GLY A 796 -7.74 -42.19 14.14
N ASN A 797 -8.38 -42.96 13.25
CA ASN A 797 -9.01 -44.24 13.61
C ASN A 797 -8.09 -45.44 13.43
N PHE A 798 -6.97 -45.28 12.74
CA PHE A 798 -6.07 -46.36 12.38
C PHE A 798 -4.73 -46.25 13.11
N THR A 799 -4.12 -47.40 13.39
CA THR A 799 -2.75 -47.49 13.88
C THR A 799 -1.79 -46.84 12.88
N LEU A 800 -0.79 -46.11 13.35
CA LEU A 800 0.30 -45.60 12.53
C LEU A 800 0.99 -46.75 11.79
N GLN A 801 1.36 -46.55 10.52
CA GLN A 801 1.94 -47.59 9.68
C GLN A 801 3.20 -47.11 9.00
N ALA A 802 4.26 -47.92 8.95
CA ALA A 802 5.39 -47.64 8.06
C ALA A 802 5.09 -48.18 6.66
N ALA A 803 4.36 -47.41 5.85
CA ALA A 803 3.72 -47.92 4.63
C ALA A 803 3.78 -46.99 3.40
N ARG A 804 4.52 -45.88 3.44
CA ARG A 804 4.59 -44.91 2.32
C ARG A 804 6.01 -44.78 1.76
N ALA A 805 6.13 -44.78 0.43
CA ALA A 805 7.43 -44.62 -0.23
C ALA A 805 7.93 -43.16 -0.24
N THR A 806 6.99 -42.21 -0.24
CA THR A 806 7.24 -40.76 -0.27
C THR A 806 6.57 -40.13 0.93
N ALA A 807 7.22 -39.14 1.54
CA ALA A 807 6.64 -38.36 2.62
C ALA A 807 5.82 -37.19 2.06
N SER A 808 4.62 -37.00 2.59
CA SER A 808 3.79 -35.81 2.40
C SER A 808 3.24 -35.37 3.76
N SER A 809 2.11 -34.67 3.81
CA SER A 809 1.52 -34.13 5.04
C SER A 809 1.21 -35.18 6.11
N TRP A 810 0.98 -36.43 5.73
CA TRP A 810 0.64 -37.52 6.67
C TRP A 810 1.86 -38.20 7.29
N GLU A 811 3.05 -37.97 6.74
CA GLU A 811 4.31 -38.56 7.18
C GLU A 811 5.16 -37.60 8.01
N VAL A 812 4.62 -36.42 8.35
CA VAL A 812 5.29 -35.38 9.12
C VAL A 812 4.81 -35.40 10.57
N PHE A 813 5.75 -35.34 11.50
CA PHE A 813 5.49 -35.38 12.94
C PHE A 813 6.25 -34.28 13.68
N THR A 814 5.57 -33.61 14.59
CA THR A 814 6.20 -32.70 15.55
C THR A 814 6.48 -33.48 16.83
N ILE A 815 7.75 -33.55 17.22
CA ILE A 815 8.21 -34.33 18.38
C ILE A 815 8.85 -33.37 19.38
N ARG A 816 8.31 -33.31 20.60
CA ARG A 816 8.65 -32.30 21.61
C ARG A 816 8.75 -32.91 22.99
N GLN A 817 9.56 -32.32 23.86
CA GLN A 817 9.66 -32.74 25.26
C GLN A 817 8.26 -32.67 25.89
N LYS A 818 7.78 -33.79 26.44
CA LYS A 818 6.45 -33.87 27.03
C LYS A 818 6.39 -32.98 28.28
N ILE A 819 5.41 -32.08 28.32
CA ILE A 819 5.16 -31.22 29.50
C ILE A 819 4.92 -32.08 30.75
N GLY A 820 5.67 -31.79 31.82
CA GLY A 820 5.56 -32.48 33.12
C GLY A 820 6.19 -33.88 33.18
N ALA A 821 6.77 -34.39 32.07
CA ALA A 821 7.48 -35.65 32.06
C ALA A 821 8.98 -35.46 32.37
N ALA A 822 9.66 -36.55 32.71
CA ALA A 822 11.12 -36.56 32.84
C ALA A 822 11.81 -36.13 31.52
N SER A 823 12.97 -35.49 31.63
CA SER A 823 13.78 -35.10 30.48
C SER A 823 14.07 -36.31 29.58
N GLY A 824 13.94 -36.14 28.26
CA GLY A 824 14.12 -37.21 27.27
C GLY A 824 12.85 -38.04 27.01
N VAL A 825 11.72 -37.69 27.61
CA VAL A 825 10.39 -38.23 27.27
C VAL A 825 9.67 -37.22 26.38
N TYR A 826 9.31 -37.66 25.18
CA TYR A 826 8.73 -36.82 24.13
C TYR A 826 7.27 -37.20 23.85
N THR A 827 6.47 -36.23 23.44
CA THR A 827 5.19 -36.44 22.76
C THR A 827 5.38 -36.39 21.25
N ILE A 828 4.51 -37.08 20.52
CA ILE A 828 4.49 -37.10 19.06
C ILE A 828 3.15 -36.54 18.61
N LYS A 829 3.17 -35.49 17.78
CA LYS A 829 1.97 -34.88 17.18
C LYS A 829 1.98 -35.16 15.68
N ALA A 830 0.89 -35.68 15.14
CA ALA A 830 0.75 -35.96 13.71
C ALA A 830 0.47 -34.68 12.92
N GLY A 831 1.15 -34.50 11.79
CA GLY A 831 0.94 -33.37 10.88
C GLY A 831 -0.41 -33.39 10.18
N SER A 832 -0.97 -34.58 9.92
CA SER A 832 -2.23 -34.80 9.19
C SER A 832 -3.42 -34.16 9.90
N ASN A 833 -3.72 -34.59 11.13
CA ASN A 833 -4.90 -34.13 11.87
C ASN A 833 -4.57 -33.28 13.11
N LYS A 834 -3.29 -32.96 13.32
CA LYS A 834 -2.80 -32.16 14.46
C LYS A 834 -3.13 -32.77 15.83
N LEU A 835 -3.47 -34.06 15.89
CA LEU A 835 -3.67 -34.79 17.14
C LEU A 835 -2.38 -35.46 17.61
N TRP A 836 -2.34 -35.76 18.90
CA TRP A 836 -1.22 -36.42 19.55
C TRP A 836 -1.35 -37.95 19.47
N VAL A 837 -0.20 -38.62 19.44
CA VAL A 837 -0.13 -40.08 19.43
C VAL A 837 -0.39 -40.61 20.84
N GLY A 838 -1.44 -41.43 20.95
CA GLY A 838 -1.75 -42.26 22.11
C GLY A 838 -1.36 -43.71 21.91
N LEU A 839 -1.58 -44.52 22.95
CA LEU A 839 -1.46 -45.97 22.90
C LEU A 839 -2.84 -46.59 23.15
N ALA A 840 -3.30 -47.43 22.22
CA ALA A 840 -4.47 -48.28 22.46
C ALA A 840 -4.17 -49.40 23.47
N ALA A 841 -5.20 -50.13 23.89
CA ALA A 841 -5.06 -51.20 24.90
C ALA A 841 -4.08 -52.32 24.48
N ASP A 842 -3.94 -52.56 23.18
CA ASP A 842 -3.00 -53.53 22.59
C ASP A 842 -1.59 -52.96 22.35
N GLY A 843 -1.35 -51.69 22.71
CA GLY A 843 -0.11 -50.97 22.46
C GLY A 843 -0.03 -50.32 21.07
N SER A 844 -1.08 -50.38 20.25
CA SER A 844 -1.09 -49.71 18.93
C SER A 844 -0.92 -48.19 19.08
N LEU A 845 -0.04 -47.60 18.28
CA LEU A 845 0.16 -46.14 18.23
C LEU A 845 -0.92 -45.52 17.35
N ILE A 846 -1.72 -44.59 17.88
CA ILE A 846 -2.84 -43.96 17.14
C ILE A 846 -2.82 -42.44 17.37
N ASN A 847 -2.95 -41.64 16.31
CA ASN A 847 -3.00 -40.16 16.38
C ASN A 847 -4.43 -39.65 16.62
N ASN A 848 -5.00 -39.92 17.79
CA ASN A 848 -6.37 -39.54 18.14
C ASN A 848 -6.51 -38.74 19.44
N VAL A 849 -5.41 -38.36 20.07
CA VAL A 849 -5.44 -37.69 21.37
C VAL A 849 -5.47 -36.17 21.18
N ALA A 850 -6.49 -35.50 21.73
CA ALA A 850 -6.69 -34.06 21.55
C ALA A 850 -5.71 -33.18 22.34
N THR A 851 -5.29 -33.62 23.53
CA THR A 851 -4.45 -32.82 24.44
C THR A 851 -3.10 -33.48 24.68
N GLU A 852 -2.05 -32.66 24.79
CA GLU A 852 -0.68 -33.17 25.00
C GLU A 852 -0.55 -33.94 26.34
N SER A 853 -1.22 -33.46 27.39
CA SER A 853 -1.16 -34.08 28.72
C SER A 853 -1.63 -35.55 28.68
N ALA A 854 -2.67 -35.85 27.91
CA ALA A 854 -3.23 -37.19 27.72
C ALA A 854 -2.44 -38.06 26.71
N ALA A 855 -1.55 -37.47 25.92
CA ALA A 855 -0.78 -38.19 24.92
C ALA A 855 0.17 -39.23 25.54
N ALA A 856 0.58 -40.24 24.78
CA ALA A 856 1.62 -41.15 25.25
C ALA A 856 3.00 -40.45 25.26
N GLY A 857 3.85 -40.83 26.21
CA GLY A 857 5.24 -40.39 26.26
C GLY A 857 6.17 -41.43 25.61
N PHE A 858 7.17 -40.97 24.87
CA PHE A 858 8.10 -41.84 24.13
C PHE A 858 9.55 -41.44 24.38
N ARG A 859 10.46 -42.41 24.48
CA ARG A 859 11.91 -42.19 24.49
C ARG A 859 12.49 -42.54 23.12
N PHE A 860 13.28 -41.64 22.55
CA PHE A 860 14.02 -41.84 21.31
C PHE A 860 15.44 -42.25 21.66
N VAL A 861 15.72 -43.56 21.66
CA VAL A 861 17.02 -44.12 22.05
C VAL A 861 17.85 -44.33 20.79
N SER A 862 19.01 -43.68 20.69
CA SER A 862 19.89 -43.79 19.52
C SER A 862 20.20 -45.25 19.20
N SER A 863 20.08 -45.61 17.92
CA SER A 863 20.34 -46.96 17.42
C SER A 863 21.78 -47.16 16.95
#